data_AF-A0A7X3S5K0-F1
#
_entry.id   AF-A0A7X3S5K0-F1
#
_cell.length_a   1.000
_cell.length_b   1.000
_cell.length_c   1.000
_cell.angle_alpha   90.00
_cell.angle_beta   90.00
_cell.angle_gamma   90.00
#
_symmetry.space_group_name_H-M   'P 1'
#
loop_
_entity.id
_entity.type
_entity.pdbx_description
1 polymer ?
#
loop_
_entity_poly.entity_id
_entity_poly.type
_entity_poly.pdbx_seq_one_letter_code
_entity_poly.pdbx_strand_id
1 'polypeptide(L)'
;MLHSPFVNWRNVCPDLATPRPALWEQLSREVGIEQGLHERERLVGFFETGVPMPHKRRQGEDTIPGEEVRNLWHVLDRLTRLLEMFPEKAGWDVFTDRALAFMDRVLMSPSTDNMDCGLEILDWESAIKNPQSHVYQAVRECFAEVRALTDVSGPVRYAEFHSTLTRFMEERLVRNPSRAENGVRVVDAMAARGLSFRYLFVIGLTDHVFPRHIREDGFFRDSARRFLEEHLGFKIQEKTGGYDEEKLLFYLLLHAAREGVTLLAQRSDEEGRTTIPSWYLQEVERCVPDLVAVDVPRSALHKSQAMPYADEARWTPRERLVRHVLQRHEPVRDTAWEPAWWRMLESGLAALREQESDQPHLNAYDGVTGSLPEFWKGLALSATSLQRYATCPFQYFLRNVLGLDVSRPASRSQGPGALEVGTLLHEILGKWYDRLERHGWFARDSPPDVKPLGILKQVAETAFREFEQRNSVGPALLWEMRQEQIVTMLERILEQDTRELGNEWRPILFEAPVKGEMPVKFAKGTTSLPMTGQLDRVDWSSSRGRYRIIDYKFTSSSVMSDQALARAVVQGTRLQPLLYMELARQELPPLLEQKLGLGKDGQATVEGGPCAAPACEGVWFYVVAPREFPEEQGFAPVAFTAETRASVAPQTETLMTTLIEGIRQGKFFIVPGRHCDWCDVRAVCHRTHPASARRAREDYKQIRAHRNVRRQQPPKPPAKTSQKDDDS
;
A
#
# COMPACT_ATOMS: atom_id res chain seq x y z
N MET A 1 13.74 -13.97 9.09
CA MET A 1 14.21 -15.15 9.86
C MET A 1 13.07 -15.84 10.61
N LEU A 2 12.27 -15.14 11.42
CA LEU A 2 11.22 -15.75 12.26
C LEU A 2 10.19 -16.58 11.47
N HIS A 3 9.90 -16.20 10.22
CA HIS A 3 8.99 -16.95 9.33
C HIS A 3 9.64 -18.08 8.54
N SER A 4 10.95 -18.27 8.68
CA SER A 4 11.65 -19.24 7.85
C SER A 4 11.17 -20.64 8.21
N PRO A 5 10.64 -21.40 7.23
CA PRO A 5 10.20 -22.77 7.48
C PRO A 5 11.37 -23.72 7.78
N PHE A 6 12.60 -23.28 7.49
CA PHE A 6 13.83 -24.01 7.78
C PHE A 6 14.20 -23.98 9.27
N VAL A 7 13.73 -23.00 10.04
CA VAL A 7 14.07 -22.89 11.48
C VAL A 7 13.29 -23.93 12.29
N ASN A 8 14.03 -24.73 13.05
CA ASN A 8 13.44 -25.62 14.06
C ASN A 8 13.37 -24.90 15.41
N TRP A 9 12.18 -24.39 15.73
CA TRP A 9 11.95 -23.65 16.96
C TRP A 9 12.18 -24.46 18.24
N ARG A 10 12.05 -25.79 18.20
CA ARG A 10 12.37 -26.65 19.35
C ARG A 10 13.86 -26.60 19.72
N ASN A 11 14.75 -26.39 18.75
CA ASN A 11 16.18 -26.28 19.04
C ASN A 11 16.58 -24.88 19.52
N VAL A 12 15.93 -23.85 18.97
CA VAL A 12 16.21 -22.47 19.38
C VAL A 12 15.67 -22.24 20.79
N CYS A 13 14.43 -22.64 21.06
CA CYS A 13 13.79 -22.48 22.37
C CYS A 13 12.97 -23.75 22.73
N PRO A 14 13.58 -24.74 23.43
CA PRO A 14 12.90 -26.00 23.78
C PRO A 14 11.67 -25.80 24.67
N ASP A 15 11.69 -24.75 25.49
CA ASP A 15 10.60 -24.40 26.42
C ASP A 15 9.37 -23.83 25.70
N LEU A 16 9.49 -23.51 24.41
CA LEU A 16 8.43 -22.94 23.61
C LEU A 16 7.54 -24.04 23.01
N ALA A 17 6.36 -24.26 23.60
CA ALA A 17 5.43 -25.31 23.20
C ALA A 17 4.88 -25.12 21.77
N THR A 18 4.59 -23.89 21.33
CA THR A 18 4.10 -23.62 19.96
C THR A 18 4.53 -22.24 19.49
N PRO A 19 5.51 -22.13 18.57
CA PRO A 19 5.90 -20.84 18.01
C PRO A 19 4.76 -20.27 17.14
N ARG A 20 4.52 -18.97 17.25
CA ARG A 20 3.60 -18.24 16.38
C ARG A 20 4.32 -17.14 15.59
N PRO A 21 5.21 -17.49 14.64
CA PRO A 21 6.00 -16.51 13.90
C PRO A 21 5.20 -15.38 13.27
N ALA A 22 4.00 -15.68 12.78
CA ALA A 22 3.12 -14.67 12.20
C ALA A 22 2.64 -13.62 13.19
N LEU A 23 2.40 -13.99 14.45
CA LEU A 23 2.12 -13.01 15.49
C LEU A 23 3.38 -12.23 15.86
N TRP A 24 4.54 -12.88 15.84
CA TRP A 24 5.81 -12.24 16.19
C TRP A 24 6.30 -11.23 15.16
N GLU A 25 6.11 -11.48 13.87
CA GLU A 25 6.38 -10.48 12.84
C GLU A 25 5.46 -9.27 13.02
N GLN A 26 4.18 -9.51 13.30
CA GLN A 26 3.26 -8.43 13.61
C GLN A 26 3.70 -7.65 14.87
N LEU A 27 4.01 -8.34 15.98
CA LEU A 27 4.56 -7.75 17.21
C LEU A 27 5.78 -6.88 16.95
N SER A 28 6.77 -7.41 16.23
CA SER A 28 8.01 -6.69 15.94
C SER A 28 7.75 -5.39 15.17
N ARG A 29 6.74 -5.38 14.29
CA ARG A 29 6.33 -4.20 13.54
C ARG A 29 5.57 -3.20 14.41
N GLU A 30 4.60 -3.65 15.20
CA GLU A 30 3.79 -2.78 16.08
C GLU A 30 4.65 -2.09 17.16
N VAL A 31 5.65 -2.80 17.70
CA VAL A 31 6.59 -2.28 18.71
C VAL A 31 7.76 -1.50 18.07
N GLY A 32 7.83 -1.47 16.73
CA GLY A 32 8.83 -0.72 15.98
C GLY A 32 10.25 -1.29 16.07
N ILE A 33 10.42 -2.61 16.24
CA ILE A 33 11.72 -3.28 16.16
C ILE A 33 12.10 -3.39 14.68
N GLU A 34 12.84 -2.40 14.21
CA GLU A 34 13.22 -2.26 12.81
C GLU A 34 14.70 -2.55 12.58
N GLN A 35 15.58 -2.16 13.51
CA GLN A 35 17.03 -2.28 13.37
C GLN A 35 17.78 -2.43 14.70
N GLY A 36 18.80 -3.29 14.69
CA GLY A 36 19.70 -3.44 15.81
C GLY A 36 19.10 -4.23 16.97
N LEU A 37 19.99 -4.81 17.77
CA LEU A 37 19.59 -5.72 18.85
C LEU A 37 19.00 -4.99 20.06
N HIS A 38 19.24 -3.70 20.21
CA HIS A 38 18.79 -2.91 21.37
C HIS A 38 17.29 -2.60 21.32
N GLU A 39 16.67 -2.50 20.13
CA GLU A 39 15.25 -2.17 20.00
C GLU A 39 14.32 -3.26 20.56
N ARG A 40 14.83 -4.50 20.69
CA ARG A 40 14.09 -5.61 21.30
C ARG A 40 13.69 -5.32 22.75
N GLU A 41 14.40 -4.44 23.44
CA GLU A 41 14.08 -4.05 24.82
C GLU A 41 12.72 -3.35 24.93
N ARG A 42 12.20 -2.78 23.83
CA ARG A 42 10.84 -2.22 23.79
C ARG A 42 9.76 -3.28 24.08
N LEU A 43 10.03 -4.56 23.82
CA LEU A 43 9.11 -5.66 24.14
C LEU A 43 8.88 -5.81 25.65
N VAL A 44 9.88 -5.46 26.47
CA VAL A 44 9.82 -5.62 27.93
C VAL A 44 8.65 -4.80 28.52
N GLY A 45 8.38 -3.62 27.96
CA GLY A 45 7.26 -2.77 28.37
C GLY A 45 5.86 -3.37 28.14
N PHE A 46 5.76 -4.43 27.33
CA PHE A 46 4.51 -5.09 26.98
C PHE A 46 4.39 -6.52 27.55
N PHE A 47 5.29 -6.93 28.44
CA PHE A 47 5.25 -8.27 29.06
C PHE A 47 4.00 -8.50 29.93
N GLU A 48 3.48 -7.45 30.58
CA GLU A 48 2.31 -7.53 31.45
C GLU A 48 1.03 -7.11 30.73
N THR A 49 1.08 -6.00 29.98
CA THR A 49 -0.08 -5.36 29.35
C THR A 49 -0.45 -5.98 28.00
N GLY A 50 0.48 -6.69 27.35
CA GLY A 50 0.33 -7.12 25.97
C GLY A 50 0.40 -5.96 24.98
N VAL A 51 0.46 -6.27 23.69
CA VAL A 51 0.51 -5.23 22.64
C VAL A 51 -0.90 -5.02 22.10
N PRO A 52 -1.52 -3.83 22.27
CA PRO A 52 -2.83 -3.54 21.71
C PRO A 52 -2.75 -3.59 20.18
N MET A 53 -3.67 -4.33 19.58
CA MET A 53 -3.74 -4.44 18.14
C MET A 53 -4.57 -3.27 17.59
N PRO A 54 -4.05 -2.49 16.63
CA PRO A 54 -4.81 -1.37 16.06
C PRO A 54 -6.05 -1.81 15.27
N HIS A 55 -6.23 -3.11 14.99
CA HIS A 55 -7.29 -3.62 14.13
C HIS A 55 -8.13 -4.72 14.81
N LYS A 56 -9.45 -4.47 14.94
CA LYS A 56 -10.44 -5.48 15.34
C LYS A 56 -10.41 -6.68 14.39
N ARG A 57 -9.98 -7.85 14.86
CA ARG A 57 -10.34 -9.11 14.19
C ARG A 57 -11.81 -9.40 14.47
N ARG A 58 -12.56 -9.87 13.46
CA ARG A 58 -13.97 -10.31 13.61
C ARG A 58 -14.16 -11.44 14.63
N GLN A 59 -13.08 -12.01 15.15
CA GLN A 59 -13.06 -13.00 16.22
C GLN A 59 -11.81 -12.78 17.09
N GLY A 60 -12.00 -12.43 18.37
CA GLY A 60 -11.17 -13.02 19.44
C GLY A 60 -10.37 -12.10 20.35
N GLU A 61 -9.35 -11.38 19.86
CA GLU A 61 -8.34 -10.79 20.75
C GLU A 61 -7.93 -9.38 20.29
N ASP A 62 -8.25 -8.37 21.09
CA ASP A 62 -7.90 -6.95 20.87
C ASP A 62 -6.43 -6.63 21.25
N THR A 63 -5.73 -7.60 21.83
CA THR A 63 -4.36 -7.48 22.33
C THR A 63 -3.59 -8.75 22.02
N ILE A 64 -2.32 -8.63 21.65
CA ILE A 64 -1.41 -9.77 21.63
C ILE A 64 -1.01 -10.05 23.09
N PRO A 65 -1.20 -11.27 23.61
CA PRO A 65 -0.88 -11.59 24.99
C PRO A 65 0.59 -11.34 25.33
N GLY A 66 0.87 -10.83 26.54
CA GLY A 66 2.23 -10.61 27.02
C GLY A 66 3.10 -11.88 27.04
N GLU A 67 2.49 -13.06 27.09
CA GLU A 67 3.20 -14.34 26.91
C GLU A 67 3.86 -14.46 25.52
N GLU A 68 3.16 -14.08 24.44
CA GLU A 68 3.72 -14.08 23.09
C GLU A 68 4.84 -13.06 22.94
N VAL A 69 4.72 -11.92 23.63
CA VAL A 69 5.77 -10.89 23.70
C VAL A 69 7.02 -11.44 24.36
N ARG A 70 6.89 -12.14 25.50
CA ARG A 70 8.00 -12.81 26.19
C ARG A 70 8.63 -13.90 25.34
N ASN A 71 7.82 -14.73 24.69
CA ASN A 71 8.29 -15.79 23.81
C ASN A 71 9.15 -15.23 22.67
N LEU A 72 8.70 -14.16 22.03
CA LEU A 72 9.47 -13.46 21.00
C LEU A 72 10.79 -12.93 21.56
N TRP A 73 10.77 -12.25 22.72
CA TRP A 73 11.97 -11.72 23.34
C TRP A 73 13.00 -12.83 23.63
N HIS A 74 12.57 -13.95 24.22
CA HIS A 74 13.44 -15.09 24.50
C HIS A 74 14.05 -15.71 23.24
N VAL A 75 13.27 -15.82 22.16
CA VAL A 75 13.74 -16.30 20.88
C VAL A 75 14.80 -15.37 20.29
N LEU A 76 14.53 -14.07 20.24
CA LEU A 76 15.48 -13.08 19.74
C LEU A 76 16.76 -13.08 20.57
N ASP A 77 16.64 -13.18 21.89
CA ASP A 77 17.77 -13.20 22.81
C ASP A 77 18.67 -14.44 22.62
N ARG A 78 18.07 -15.63 22.44
CA ARG A 78 18.84 -16.85 22.13
C ARG A 78 19.52 -16.79 20.76
N LEU A 79 18.81 -16.32 19.72
CA LEU A 79 19.39 -16.13 18.40
C LEU A 79 20.54 -15.12 18.41
N THR A 80 20.39 -14.05 19.19
CA THR A 80 21.44 -13.03 19.36
C THR A 80 22.70 -13.64 19.95
N ARG A 81 22.58 -14.41 21.05
CA ARG A 81 23.72 -15.12 21.64
C ARG A 81 24.42 -16.07 20.67
N LEU A 82 23.67 -16.73 19.80
CA LEU A 82 24.25 -17.60 18.76
C LEU A 82 25.01 -16.80 17.69
N LEU A 83 24.56 -15.59 17.36
CA LEU A 83 25.20 -14.72 16.39
C LEU A 83 26.41 -13.97 16.98
N GLU A 84 26.38 -13.62 18.26
CA GLU A 84 27.52 -13.05 18.99
C GLU A 84 28.72 -14.02 19.06
N MET A 85 28.48 -15.31 18.80
CA MET A 85 29.57 -16.27 18.63
C MET A 85 30.40 -16.01 17.38
N PHE A 86 30.02 -15.16 16.42
CA PHE A 86 30.83 -14.90 15.23
C PHE A 86 31.87 -13.78 15.48
N PRO A 87 33.16 -14.00 15.19
CA PRO A 87 34.18 -12.99 15.40
C PRO A 87 34.13 -11.95 14.27
N GLU A 88 34.60 -10.72 14.53
CA GLU A 88 34.70 -9.70 13.48
C GLU A 88 35.69 -10.11 12.37
N LYS A 89 36.77 -10.78 12.75
CA LYS A 89 37.82 -11.29 11.86
C LYS A 89 38.30 -12.67 12.30
N ALA A 90 38.36 -13.64 11.38
CA ALA A 90 38.90 -14.97 11.61
C ALA A 90 39.29 -15.68 10.30
N GLY A 91 39.88 -16.87 10.40
CA GLY A 91 40.11 -17.76 9.26
C GLY A 91 38.81 -18.34 8.70
N TRP A 92 38.85 -18.82 7.45
CA TRP A 92 37.70 -19.43 6.78
C TRP A 92 37.22 -20.70 7.48
N ASP A 93 38.14 -21.44 8.08
CA ASP A 93 37.89 -22.61 8.93
C ASP A 93 37.02 -22.27 10.15
N VAL A 94 37.40 -21.24 10.90
CA VAL A 94 36.67 -20.80 12.11
C VAL A 94 35.28 -20.31 11.75
N PHE A 95 35.13 -19.53 10.68
CA PHE A 95 33.81 -19.08 10.22
C PHE A 95 32.96 -20.24 9.74
N THR A 96 33.53 -21.16 8.97
CA THR A 96 32.84 -22.37 8.52
C THR A 96 32.36 -23.20 9.72
N ASP A 97 33.21 -23.48 10.69
CA ASP A 97 32.84 -24.28 11.87
C ASP A 97 31.71 -23.62 12.68
N ARG A 98 31.77 -22.30 12.86
CA ARG A 98 30.72 -21.53 13.56
C ARG A 98 29.41 -21.52 12.77
N ALA A 99 29.46 -21.37 11.44
CA ALA A 99 28.29 -21.41 10.57
C ALA A 99 27.61 -22.79 10.59
N LEU A 100 28.39 -23.86 10.62
CA LEU A 100 27.88 -25.23 10.70
C LEU A 100 27.26 -25.52 12.06
N ALA A 101 27.94 -25.14 13.14
CA ALA A 101 27.37 -25.25 14.48
C ALA A 101 26.06 -24.44 14.62
N PHE A 102 25.99 -23.26 13.99
CA PHE A 102 24.77 -22.47 13.92
C PHE A 102 23.68 -23.20 13.14
N MET A 103 24.00 -23.72 11.95
CA MET A 103 23.08 -24.48 11.11
C MET A 103 22.50 -25.69 11.86
N ASP A 104 23.34 -26.46 12.54
CA ASP A 104 22.90 -27.63 13.31
C ASP A 104 21.99 -27.24 14.49
N ARG A 105 22.29 -26.13 15.17
CA ARG A 105 21.47 -25.62 16.29
C ARG A 105 20.16 -24.99 15.85
N VAL A 106 20.08 -24.42 14.65
CA VAL A 106 18.89 -23.65 14.23
C VAL A 106 17.98 -24.46 13.31
N LEU A 107 18.51 -25.36 12.48
CA LEU A 107 17.74 -26.02 11.43
C LEU A 107 17.38 -27.49 11.71
N MET A 108 18.24 -28.24 12.43
CA MET A 108 18.12 -29.70 12.53
C MET A 108 17.00 -30.20 13.45
N SER A 109 16.53 -31.44 13.30
CA SER A 109 15.65 -32.09 14.28
C SER A 109 16.48 -32.90 15.28
N PRO A 110 16.28 -32.74 16.60
CA PRO A 110 16.83 -33.67 17.57
C PRO A 110 15.98 -34.95 17.47
N SER A 111 16.59 -36.02 16.95
CA SER A 111 15.97 -37.34 16.73
C SER A 111 14.84 -37.39 15.69
N THR A 112 15.14 -37.94 14.53
CA THR A 112 14.25 -38.94 13.92
C THR A 112 15.14 -40.05 13.40
N ASP A 113 15.04 -41.19 14.09
CA ASP A 113 15.55 -42.48 13.68
C ASP A 113 15.23 -42.75 12.20
N ASN A 114 16.22 -43.30 11.50
CA ASN A 114 16.13 -44.22 10.39
C ASN A 114 14.74 -44.28 9.70
N MET A 115 14.46 -43.32 8.83
CA MET A 115 13.64 -43.61 7.67
C MET A 115 14.47 -43.22 6.46
N ASP A 116 14.94 -44.25 5.76
CA ASP A 116 15.54 -44.13 4.43
C ASP A 116 14.48 -43.48 3.53
N CYS A 117 14.53 -42.16 3.41
CA CYS A 117 13.62 -41.42 2.54
C CYS A 117 14.16 -41.55 1.11
N GLY A 118 14.13 -42.77 0.58
CA GLY A 118 14.02 -43.00 -0.86
C GLY A 118 12.67 -42.47 -1.33
N LEU A 119 12.47 -41.16 -1.27
CA LEU A 119 11.24 -40.49 -1.61
C LEU A 119 11.60 -39.26 -2.44
N GLU A 120 10.99 -39.21 -3.62
CA GLU A 120 11.00 -38.14 -4.60
C GLU A 120 11.16 -36.75 -3.95
N ILE A 121 12.08 -35.93 -4.45
CA ILE A 121 12.18 -34.51 -4.05
C ILE A 121 10.88 -33.82 -4.44
N LEU A 122 9.88 -33.86 -3.56
CA LEU A 122 8.64 -33.09 -3.66
C LEU A 122 8.72 -31.84 -2.77
N ASP A 123 9.63 -31.79 -1.78
CA ASP A 123 9.79 -30.66 -0.85
C ASP A 123 11.27 -30.42 -0.44
N TRP A 124 11.76 -29.20 -0.67
CA TRP A 124 13.12 -28.76 -0.32
C TRP A 124 13.34 -28.58 1.18
N GLU A 125 12.29 -28.29 1.95
CA GLU A 125 12.39 -28.06 3.39
C GLU A 125 12.77 -29.34 4.12
N SER A 126 12.09 -30.43 3.78
CA SER A 126 12.39 -31.78 4.27
C SER A 126 13.79 -32.24 3.85
N ALA A 127 14.21 -31.90 2.62
CA ALA A 127 15.52 -32.26 2.09
C ALA A 127 16.70 -31.57 2.79
N ILE A 128 16.56 -30.32 3.26
CA ILE A 128 17.63 -29.62 4.00
C ILE A 128 17.73 -30.10 5.46
N LYS A 129 16.61 -30.54 6.04
CA LYS A 129 16.55 -31.04 7.43
C LYS A 129 17.01 -32.48 7.59
N ASN A 130 17.15 -33.23 6.49
CA ASN A 130 17.61 -34.62 6.49
C ASN A 130 19.12 -34.69 6.15
N PRO A 131 19.99 -35.12 7.08
CA PRO A 131 21.42 -35.26 6.83
C PRO A 131 21.80 -36.22 5.70
N GLN A 132 20.92 -37.16 5.34
CA GLN A 132 21.15 -38.14 4.28
C GLN A 132 20.76 -37.63 2.87
N SER A 133 20.14 -36.46 2.78
CA SER A 133 19.71 -35.86 1.51
C SER A 133 20.87 -35.34 0.67
N HIS A 134 20.79 -35.51 -0.65
CA HIS A 134 21.73 -34.91 -1.60
C HIS A 134 21.81 -33.38 -1.49
N VAL A 135 20.73 -32.71 -1.09
CA VAL A 135 20.72 -31.26 -0.88
C VAL A 135 21.58 -30.88 0.33
N TYR A 136 21.43 -31.59 1.44
CA TYR A 136 22.23 -31.35 2.64
C TYR A 136 23.71 -31.63 2.37
N GLN A 137 24.02 -32.72 1.67
CA GLN A 137 25.39 -33.04 1.27
C GLN A 137 26.00 -31.94 0.39
N ALA A 138 25.27 -31.43 -0.61
CA ALA A 138 25.74 -30.32 -1.44
C ALA A 138 26.02 -29.04 -0.63
N VAL A 139 25.17 -28.72 0.36
CA VAL A 139 25.44 -27.59 1.28
C VAL A 139 26.72 -27.83 2.08
N ARG A 140 26.94 -29.06 2.56
CA ARG A 140 28.14 -29.42 3.32
C ARG A 140 29.41 -29.37 2.50
N GLU A 141 29.34 -29.79 1.24
CA GLU A 141 30.42 -29.66 0.25
C GLU A 141 30.76 -28.18 0.00
N CYS A 142 29.76 -27.29 -0.16
CA CYS A 142 30.02 -25.86 -0.29
C CYS A 142 30.81 -25.31 0.92
N PHE A 143 30.43 -25.68 2.15
CA PHE A 143 31.19 -25.29 3.34
C PHE A 143 32.61 -25.87 3.36
N ALA A 144 32.80 -27.12 2.90
CA ALA A 144 34.13 -27.73 2.83
C ALA A 144 35.04 -27.03 1.81
N GLU A 145 34.50 -26.63 0.65
CA GLU A 145 35.23 -25.87 -0.36
C GLU A 145 35.59 -24.46 0.13
N VAL A 146 34.67 -23.78 0.81
CA VAL A 146 34.95 -22.47 1.43
C VAL A 146 36.00 -22.59 2.54
N ARG A 147 35.95 -23.67 3.34
CA ARG A 147 36.97 -23.95 4.37
C ARG A 147 38.38 -24.09 3.75
N ALA A 148 38.50 -24.71 2.58
CA ALA A 148 39.80 -24.92 1.91
C ALA A 148 40.49 -23.60 1.51
N LEU A 149 39.75 -22.47 1.44
CA LEU A 149 40.34 -21.15 1.19
C LEU A 149 41.26 -20.66 2.33
N THR A 150 41.20 -21.28 3.51
CA THR A 150 42.14 -21.03 4.62
C THR A 150 43.58 -21.27 4.21
N ASP A 151 43.82 -22.23 3.32
CA ASP A 151 45.19 -22.60 2.91
C ASP A 151 45.81 -21.58 1.95
N VAL A 152 44.99 -20.75 1.30
CA VAL A 152 45.41 -19.82 0.24
C VAL A 152 45.32 -18.36 0.68
N SER A 153 44.56 -18.06 1.72
CA SER A 153 44.28 -16.68 2.16
C SER A 153 44.25 -16.52 3.67
N GLY A 154 44.67 -15.34 4.14
CA GLY A 154 44.72 -15.01 5.58
C GLY A 154 43.34 -14.74 6.20
N PRO A 155 43.30 -14.27 7.46
CA PRO A 155 42.05 -14.00 8.16
C PRO A 155 41.20 -12.93 7.45
N VAL A 156 39.92 -13.23 7.27
CA VAL A 156 38.93 -12.40 6.57
C VAL A 156 37.91 -11.80 7.52
N ARG A 157 37.15 -10.81 7.06
CA ARG A 157 35.99 -10.28 7.81
C ARG A 157 34.75 -11.16 7.57
N TYR A 158 33.81 -11.16 8.50
CA TYR A 158 32.55 -11.90 8.34
C TYR A 158 31.80 -11.56 7.04
N ALA A 159 31.82 -10.29 6.61
CA ALA A 159 31.18 -9.87 5.36
C ALA A 159 31.78 -10.54 4.11
N GLU A 160 33.11 -10.72 4.08
CA GLU A 160 33.81 -11.40 2.99
C GLU A 160 33.48 -12.89 2.98
N PHE A 161 33.52 -13.53 4.16
CA PHE A 161 33.08 -14.92 4.34
C PHE A 161 31.65 -15.14 3.84
N HIS A 162 30.70 -14.30 4.30
CA HIS A 162 29.30 -14.38 3.91
C HIS A 162 29.12 -14.25 2.40
N SER A 163 29.68 -13.20 1.78
CA SER A 163 29.56 -12.98 0.33
C SER A 163 30.12 -14.14 -0.50
N THR A 164 31.22 -14.73 -0.05
CA THR A 164 31.86 -15.87 -0.73
C THR A 164 31.02 -17.13 -0.57
N LEU A 165 30.55 -17.43 0.63
CA LEU A 165 29.68 -18.57 0.89
C LEU A 165 28.39 -18.47 0.08
N THR A 166 27.77 -17.29 0.03
CA THR A 166 26.59 -17.02 -0.79
C THR A 166 26.85 -17.34 -2.25
N ARG A 167 27.95 -16.86 -2.84
CA ARG A 167 28.32 -17.17 -4.23
C ARG A 167 28.49 -18.67 -4.47
N PHE A 168 29.21 -19.38 -3.59
CA PHE A 168 29.40 -20.83 -3.71
C PHE A 168 28.07 -21.60 -3.63
N MET A 169 27.13 -21.13 -2.80
CA MET A 169 25.79 -21.73 -2.71
C MET A 169 24.93 -21.41 -3.94
N GLU A 170 24.96 -20.18 -4.46
CA GLU A 170 24.20 -19.76 -5.65
C GLU A 170 24.64 -20.49 -6.93
N GLU A 171 25.94 -20.80 -7.05
CA GLU A 171 26.50 -21.51 -8.21
C GLU A 171 26.34 -23.05 -8.12
N ARG A 172 25.93 -23.59 -6.97
CA ARG A 172 25.84 -25.04 -6.75
C ARG A 172 24.62 -25.63 -7.46
N LEU A 173 24.88 -26.52 -8.43
CA LEU A 173 23.84 -27.31 -9.08
C LEU A 173 23.64 -28.65 -8.36
N VAL A 174 22.46 -28.85 -7.76
CA VAL A 174 22.07 -30.13 -7.16
C VAL A 174 21.31 -30.96 -8.21
N ARG A 175 21.84 -32.14 -8.55
CA ARG A 175 21.15 -33.06 -9.48
C ARG A 175 20.01 -33.77 -8.76
N ASN A 176 18.85 -33.83 -9.41
CA ASN A 176 17.72 -34.65 -8.95
C ASN A 176 17.67 -35.96 -9.75
N PRO A 177 18.14 -37.10 -9.20
CA PRO A 177 18.27 -38.35 -9.94
C PRO A 177 16.91 -38.97 -10.33
N SER A 178 15.81 -38.70 -9.61
CA SER A 178 14.54 -39.42 -9.79
C SER A 178 13.70 -38.99 -11.01
N ARG A 179 14.01 -37.86 -11.65
CA ARG A 179 13.20 -37.31 -12.76
C ARG A 179 13.72 -37.61 -14.17
N ALA A 180 14.85 -38.29 -14.31
CA ALA A 180 15.53 -38.41 -15.60
C ALA A 180 14.87 -39.37 -16.60
N GLU A 181 14.07 -40.34 -16.13
CA GLU A 181 13.70 -41.50 -16.97
C GLU A 181 12.30 -41.42 -17.60
N ASN A 182 11.37 -40.64 -17.06
CA ASN A 182 10.00 -40.53 -17.58
C ASN A 182 9.53 -39.06 -17.63
N GLY A 183 9.50 -38.43 -18.81
CA GLY A 183 8.92 -37.09 -18.98
C GLY A 183 9.35 -36.33 -20.24
N VAL A 184 8.87 -35.08 -20.33
CA VAL A 184 9.31 -34.12 -21.37
C VAL A 184 10.72 -33.63 -21.01
N ARG A 185 11.66 -33.79 -21.93
CA ARG A 185 13.03 -33.31 -21.75
C ARG A 185 13.10 -31.81 -22.04
N VAL A 186 13.44 -31.03 -21.02
CA VAL A 186 13.73 -29.60 -21.15
C VAL A 186 15.24 -29.44 -21.08
N VAL A 187 15.83 -28.98 -22.18
CA VAL A 187 17.27 -28.80 -22.34
C VAL A 187 17.53 -27.50 -23.09
N ASP A 188 18.70 -26.90 -22.89
CA ASP A 188 19.13 -25.78 -23.70
C ASP A 188 19.42 -26.23 -25.15
N ALA A 189 19.45 -25.26 -26.07
CA ALA A 189 19.66 -25.50 -27.49
C ALA A 189 20.98 -26.24 -27.78
N MET A 190 22.05 -25.95 -27.04
CA MET A 190 23.36 -26.58 -27.25
C MET A 190 23.37 -28.04 -26.78
N ALA A 191 22.73 -28.35 -25.66
CA ALA A 191 22.57 -29.71 -25.15
C ALA A 191 21.61 -30.55 -26.01
N ALA A 192 20.68 -29.93 -26.72
CA ALA A 192 19.79 -30.60 -27.68
C ALA A 192 20.51 -31.05 -28.96
N ARG A 193 21.67 -30.46 -29.28
CA ARG A 193 22.43 -30.76 -30.50
C ARG A 193 22.83 -32.23 -30.56
N GLY A 194 22.42 -32.91 -31.65
CA GLY A 194 22.73 -34.33 -31.86
C GLY A 194 21.79 -35.30 -31.16
N LEU A 195 20.79 -34.80 -30.42
CA LEU A 195 19.67 -35.60 -29.95
C LEU A 195 18.58 -35.69 -31.02
N SER A 196 17.68 -36.65 -30.87
CA SER A 196 16.49 -36.75 -31.72
C SER A 196 15.23 -36.87 -30.87
N PHE A 197 14.17 -36.17 -31.28
CA PHE A 197 12.89 -36.10 -30.60
C PHE A 197 11.77 -36.42 -31.59
N ARG A 198 10.68 -37.04 -31.12
CA ARG A 198 9.48 -37.18 -31.95
C ARG A 198 8.89 -35.79 -32.23
N TYR A 199 8.67 -35.00 -31.18
CA TYR A 199 8.22 -33.62 -31.26
C TYR A 199 9.22 -32.69 -30.58
N LEU A 200 9.51 -31.54 -31.19
CA LEU A 200 10.38 -30.51 -30.64
C LEU A 200 9.62 -29.19 -30.46
N PHE A 201 9.76 -28.59 -29.28
CA PHE A 201 9.25 -27.26 -28.99
C PHE A 201 10.44 -26.32 -28.79
N VAL A 202 10.61 -25.34 -29.69
CA VAL A 202 11.65 -24.33 -29.57
C VAL A 202 11.02 -23.06 -29.00
N ILE A 203 11.33 -22.79 -27.75
CA ILE A 203 10.86 -21.60 -27.03
C ILE A 203 11.90 -20.48 -27.08
N GLY A 204 11.46 -19.23 -26.94
CA GLY A 204 12.35 -18.08 -26.87
C GLY A 204 12.92 -17.65 -28.23
N LEU A 205 12.19 -17.90 -29.31
CA LEU A 205 12.49 -17.35 -30.64
C LEU A 205 12.13 -15.86 -30.70
N THR A 206 12.88 -15.10 -29.92
CA THR A 206 12.81 -13.65 -29.77
C THR A 206 14.15 -13.08 -30.23
N ASP A 207 14.12 -11.86 -30.78
CA ASP A 207 15.33 -11.16 -31.22
C ASP A 207 16.35 -11.07 -30.07
N HIS A 208 17.63 -11.22 -30.41
CA HIS A 208 18.78 -11.30 -29.50
C HIS A 208 18.81 -12.47 -28.49
N VAL A 209 17.72 -13.23 -28.33
CA VAL A 209 17.68 -14.46 -27.50
C VAL A 209 18.09 -15.66 -28.33
N PHE A 210 17.41 -15.88 -29.47
CA PHE A 210 17.79 -16.91 -30.42
C PHE A 210 17.45 -16.49 -31.86
N PRO A 211 18.44 -16.08 -32.67
CA PRO A 211 19.88 -16.17 -32.41
C PRO A 211 20.36 -15.18 -31.35
N ARG A 212 21.39 -15.59 -30.60
CA ARG A 212 22.04 -14.74 -29.61
C ARG A 212 22.72 -13.55 -30.29
N HIS A 213 22.65 -12.38 -29.64
CA HIS A 213 23.43 -11.22 -30.08
C HIS A 213 24.90 -11.41 -29.68
N ILE A 214 25.73 -11.76 -30.66
CA ILE A 214 27.15 -12.03 -30.43
C ILE A 214 27.92 -10.71 -30.36
N ARG A 215 28.76 -10.59 -29.33
CA ARG A 215 29.69 -9.47 -29.15
C ARG A 215 31.12 -10.00 -29.09
N GLU A 216 32.03 -9.18 -29.61
CA GLU A 216 33.45 -9.38 -29.38
C GLU A 216 33.75 -9.30 -27.89
N ASP A 217 34.73 -10.09 -27.43
CA ASP A 217 35.23 -10.02 -26.06
C ASP A 217 36.01 -8.71 -25.86
N GLY A 218 35.68 -8.00 -24.78
CA GLY A 218 36.20 -6.65 -24.52
C GLY A 218 37.66 -6.63 -24.05
N PHE A 219 38.14 -7.71 -23.43
CA PHE A 219 39.51 -7.82 -22.92
C PHE A 219 40.44 -8.45 -23.97
N PHE A 220 39.99 -9.56 -24.55
CA PHE A 220 40.71 -10.23 -25.61
C PHE A 220 39.86 -10.10 -26.87
N ARG A 221 40.34 -9.39 -27.90
CA ARG A 221 39.59 -9.08 -29.12
C ARG A 221 39.78 -10.13 -30.22
N ASP A 222 38.87 -10.18 -31.19
CA ASP A 222 38.94 -11.08 -32.34
C ASP A 222 40.12 -10.72 -33.25
N SER A 223 40.52 -9.44 -33.30
CA SER A 223 41.76 -9.03 -33.97
C SER A 223 43.01 -9.65 -33.34
N ALA A 224 43.07 -9.75 -32.01
CA ALA A 224 44.17 -10.40 -31.31
C ALA A 224 44.15 -11.92 -31.55
N ARG A 225 42.97 -12.55 -31.58
CA ARG A 225 42.83 -13.98 -31.91
C ARG A 225 43.31 -14.31 -33.32
N ARG A 226 42.88 -13.52 -34.32
CA ARG A 226 43.36 -13.65 -35.71
C ARG A 226 44.86 -13.49 -35.80
N PHE A 227 45.42 -12.47 -35.14
CA PHE A 227 46.86 -12.27 -35.13
C PHE A 227 47.62 -13.51 -34.62
N LEU A 228 47.17 -14.10 -33.51
CA LEU A 228 47.81 -15.31 -32.95
C LEU A 228 47.65 -16.54 -33.86
N GLU A 229 46.50 -16.70 -34.52
CA GLU A 229 46.28 -17.81 -35.45
C GLU A 229 47.17 -17.67 -36.69
N GLU A 230 47.18 -16.47 -37.31
CA GLU A 230 47.93 -16.21 -38.54
C GLU A 230 49.45 -16.20 -38.34
N HIS A 231 49.94 -15.65 -37.22
CA HIS A 231 51.37 -15.37 -37.03
C HIS A 231 52.07 -16.36 -36.10
N LEU A 232 51.34 -17.00 -35.18
CA LEU A 232 51.90 -17.93 -34.19
C LEU A 232 51.32 -19.35 -34.33
N GLY A 233 50.33 -19.57 -35.19
CA GLY A 233 49.69 -20.88 -35.39
C GLY A 233 48.78 -21.32 -34.25
N PHE A 234 48.49 -20.45 -33.27
CA PHE A 234 47.56 -20.76 -32.19
C PHE A 234 46.13 -20.48 -32.63
N LYS A 235 45.40 -21.54 -32.96
CA LYS A 235 43.99 -21.43 -33.36
C LYS A 235 43.10 -21.10 -32.16
N ILE A 236 42.61 -19.87 -32.12
CA ILE A 236 41.63 -19.41 -31.12
C ILE A 236 40.42 -18.88 -31.87
N GLN A 237 39.25 -19.51 -31.68
CA GLN A 237 38.03 -19.13 -32.40
C GLN A 237 37.64 -17.68 -32.14
N GLU A 238 37.41 -16.92 -33.21
CA GLU A 238 36.80 -15.60 -33.16
C GLU A 238 35.39 -15.68 -32.56
N LYS A 239 35.05 -14.73 -31.69
CA LYS A 239 33.72 -14.67 -31.08
C LYS A 239 32.65 -14.31 -32.10
N THR A 240 32.95 -13.42 -33.04
CA THR A 240 32.02 -12.99 -34.11
C THR A 240 31.63 -14.12 -35.08
N GLY A 241 32.44 -15.17 -35.23
CA GLY A 241 32.11 -16.36 -36.01
C GLY A 241 30.91 -17.15 -35.47
N GLY A 242 30.50 -16.89 -34.22
CA GLY A 242 29.35 -17.57 -33.61
C GLY A 242 28.02 -17.35 -34.33
N TYR A 243 27.88 -16.33 -35.20
CA TYR A 243 26.63 -16.11 -35.94
C TYR A 243 26.32 -17.27 -36.87
N ASP A 244 27.34 -17.88 -37.46
CA ASP A 244 27.18 -19.07 -38.29
C ASP A 244 26.97 -20.33 -37.44
N GLU A 245 27.55 -20.38 -36.24
CA GLU A 245 27.26 -21.44 -35.26
C GLU A 245 25.80 -21.42 -34.81
N GLU A 246 25.21 -20.24 -34.55
CA GLU A 246 23.79 -20.10 -34.19
C GLU A 246 22.87 -20.56 -35.33
N LYS A 247 23.21 -20.22 -36.59
CA LYS A 247 22.46 -20.70 -37.77
C LYS A 247 22.54 -22.22 -37.88
N LEU A 248 23.74 -22.79 -37.73
CA LEU A 248 23.93 -24.24 -37.75
C LEU A 248 23.18 -24.91 -36.60
N LEU A 249 23.18 -24.31 -35.41
CA LEU A 249 22.46 -24.82 -34.25
C LEU A 249 20.96 -24.85 -34.53
N PHE A 250 20.39 -23.76 -35.05
CA PHE A 250 18.96 -23.71 -35.41
C PHE A 250 18.61 -24.77 -36.46
N TYR A 251 19.45 -24.91 -37.50
CA TYR A 251 19.31 -25.97 -38.49
C TYR A 251 19.32 -27.37 -37.86
N LEU A 252 20.29 -27.67 -37.00
CA LEU A 252 20.40 -28.96 -36.31
C LEU A 252 19.20 -29.22 -35.38
N LEU A 253 18.65 -28.19 -34.73
CA LEU A 253 17.45 -28.30 -33.91
C LEU A 253 16.24 -28.66 -34.76
N LEU A 254 16.01 -27.98 -35.88
CA LEU A 254 14.89 -28.32 -36.78
C LEU A 254 14.99 -29.78 -37.27
N HIS A 255 16.20 -30.26 -37.53
CA HIS A 255 16.45 -31.66 -37.92
C HIS A 255 16.41 -32.67 -36.76
N ALA A 256 16.42 -32.22 -35.50
CA ALA A 256 16.28 -33.10 -34.35
C ALA A 256 14.86 -33.66 -34.22
N ALA A 257 13.85 -33.00 -34.81
CA ALA A 257 12.46 -33.43 -34.76
C ALA A 257 12.13 -34.44 -35.88
N ARG A 258 11.42 -35.51 -35.53
CA ARG A 258 11.00 -36.56 -36.49
C ARG A 258 9.56 -36.45 -36.96
N GLU A 259 8.66 -35.92 -36.14
CA GLU A 259 7.22 -35.85 -36.41
C GLU A 259 6.66 -34.43 -36.42
N GLY A 260 7.21 -33.50 -35.62
CA GLY A 260 6.76 -32.12 -35.65
C GLY A 260 7.61 -31.15 -34.85
N VAL A 261 7.62 -29.89 -35.31
CA VAL A 261 8.30 -28.76 -34.65
C VAL A 261 7.27 -27.69 -34.33
N THR A 262 7.30 -27.16 -33.11
CA THR A 262 6.56 -25.95 -32.72
C THR A 262 7.55 -24.86 -32.35
N LEU A 263 7.41 -23.70 -32.98
CA LEU A 263 8.29 -22.55 -32.80
C LEU A 263 7.52 -21.46 -32.03
N LEU A 264 8.04 -21.01 -30.89
CA LEU A 264 7.34 -20.06 -30.01
C LEU A 264 8.12 -18.76 -29.85
N ALA A 265 7.50 -17.65 -30.26
CA ALA A 265 7.93 -16.29 -29.98
C ALA A 265 7.09 -15.66 -28.86
N GLN A 266 7.74 -14.82 -28.07
CA GLN A 266 7.09 -14.05 -27.01
C GLN A 266 6.59 -12.73 -27.58
N ARG A 267 5.43 -12.25 -27.09
CA ARG A 267 4.91 -10.91 -27.43
C ARG A 267 5.45 -9.82 -26.51
N SER A 268 5.77 -10.20 -25.27
CA SER A 268 6.30 -9.30 -24.27
C SER A 268 7.19 -10.04 -23.29
N ASP A 269 8.14 -9.32 -22.71
CA ASP A 269 8.99 -9.80 -21.62
C ASP A 269 8.22 -9.86 -20.28
N GLU A 270 8.93 -10.20 -19.20
CA GLU A 270 8.38 -10.30 -17.86
C GLU A 270 7.88 -8.94 -17.32
N GLU A 271 8.49 -7.84 -17.78
CA GLU A 271 8.09 -6.46 -17.48
C GLU A 271 6.91 -5.97 -18.35
N GLY A 272 6.44 -6.79 -19.29
CA GLY A 272 5.35 -6.46 -20.21
C GLY A 272 5.73 -5.54 -21.37
N ARG A 273 7.03 -5.29 -21.59
CA ARG A 273 7.52 -4.56 -22.77
C ARG A 273 7.40 -5.46 -23.98
N THR A 274 7.01 -4.88 -25.10
CA THR A 274 6.87 -5.62 -26.36
C THR A 274 8.21 -6.18 -26.82
N THR A 275 8.24 -7.44 -27.19
CA THR A 275 9.41 -8.12 -27.73
C THR A 275 9.27 -8.32 -29.25
N ILE A 276 10.39 -8.30 -29.95
CA ILE A 276 10.44 -8.54 -31.40
C ILE A 276 10.66 -10.04 -31.63
N PRO A 277 9.82 -10.73 -32.41
CA PRO A 277 10.05 -12.13 -32.78
C PRO A 277 11.38 -12.31 -33.51
N SER A 278 12.02 -13.48 -33.34
CA SER A 278 13.26 -13.80 -34.04
C SER A 278 13.06 -13.80 -35.56
N TRP A 279 14.03 -13.26 -36.29
CA TRP A 279 14.04 -13.25 -37.75
C TRP A 279 14.10 -14.67 -38.36
N TYR A 280 14.56 -15.68 -37.61
CA TYR A 280 14.48 -17.08 -38.03
C TYR A 280 13.05 -17.54 -38.34
N LEU A 281 12.05 -16.99 -37.67
CA LEU A 281 10.65 -17.32 -37.96
C LEU A 281 10.23 -16.87 -39.36
N GLN A 282 10.71 -15.70 -39.81
CA GLN A 282 10.43 -15.20 -41.15
C GLN A 282 11.07 -16.09 -42.23
N GLU A 283 12.27 -16.62 -41.97
CA GLU A 283 12.90 -17.57 -42.90
C GLU A 283 12.14 -18.91 -42.94
N VAL A 284 11.65 -19.39 -41.80
CA VAL A 284 10.80 -20.59 -41.76
C VAL A 284 9.49 -20.36 -42.52
N GLU A 285 8.82 -19.22 -42.33
CA GLU A 285 7.61 -18.83 -43.07
C GLU A 285 7.85 -18.81 -44.59
N ARG A 286 9.02 -18.32 -45.03
CA ARG A 286 9.39 -18.34 -46.46
C ARG A 286 9.60 -19.74 -47.00
N CYS A 287 10.21 -20.63 -46.21
CA CYS A 287 10.49 -22.01 -46.61
C CYS A 287 9.30 -22.96 -46.48
N VAL A 288 8.33 -22.63 -45.62
CA VAL A 288 7.15 -23.46 -45.32
C VAL A 288 5.88 -22.62 -45.53
N PRO A 289 5.34 -22.58 -46.76
CA PRO A 289 4.21 -21.71 -47.10
C PRO A 289 2.92 -22.02 -46.32
N ASP A 290 2.74 -23.28 -45.90
CA ASP A 290 1.58 -23.75 -45.14
C ASP A 290 1.75 -23.60 -43.61
N LEU A 291 2.69 -22.76 -43.16
CA LEU A 291 2.91 -22.52 -41.73
C LEU A 291 1.68 -21.86 -41.10
N VAL A 292 1.08 -22.54 -40.11
CA VAL A 292 -0.05 -22.00 -39.35
C VAL A 292 0.46 -21.18 -38.16
N ALA A 293 0.40 -19.86 -38.28
CA ALA A 293 0.64 -18.95 -37.15
C ALA A 293 -0.60 -18.91 -36.24
N VAL A 294 -0.41 -19.23 -34.96
CA VAL A 294 -1.49 -19.20 -33.95
C VAL A 294 -1.17 -18.19 -32.87
N ASP A 295 -2.06 -17.20 -32.76
CA ASP A 295 -2.02 -16.20 -31.72
C ASP A 295 -2.62 -16.73 -30.41
N VAL A 296 -1.80 -16.91 -29.39
CA VAL A 296 -2.26 -17.36 -28.07
C VAL A 296 -2.92 -16.18 -27.32
N PRO A 297 -4.24 -16.25 -26.99
CA PRO A 297 -4.92 -15.16 -26.28
C PRO A 297 -4.33 -14.94 -24.88
N ARG A 298 -4.55 -13.76 -24.28
CA ARG A 298 -4.14 -13.49 -22.88
C ARG A 298 -5.19 -13.97 -21.86
N SER A 299 -6.47 -13.68 -22.10
CA SER A 299 -7.59 -14.09 -21.23
C SER A 299 -7.67 -15.61 -21.14
N ALA A 300 -7.87 -16.14 -19.94
CA ALA A 300 -8.06 -17.57 -19.74
C ALA A 300 -9.33 -18.08 -20.44
N LEU A 301 -10.41 -17.29 -20.42
CA LEU A 301 -11.66 -17.61 -21.13
C LEU A 301 -11.43 -17.67 -22.65
N HIS A 302 -10.78 -16.66 -23.23
CA HIS A 302 -10.48 -16.65 -24.67
C HIS A 302 -9.48 -17.75 -25.07
N LYS A 303 -8.41 -17.98 -24.29
CA LYS A 303 -7.47 -19.10 -24.51
C LYS A 303 -8.23 -20.40 -24.64
N SER A 304 -9.19 -20.63 -23.75
CA SER A 304 -9.98 -21.85 -23.71
C SER A 304 -10.94 -22.03 -24.90
N GLN A 305 -11.15 -20.99 -25.71
CA GLN A 305 -11.99 -21.01 -26.91
C GLN A 305 -11.15 -21.03 -28.20
N ALA A 306 -9.83 -20.82 -28.10
CA ALA A 306 -8.93 -20.78 -29.24
C ALA A 306 -8.25 -22.15 -29.47
N MET A 307 -7.99 -22.50 -30.73
CA MET A 307 -7.17 -23.67 -31.06
C MET A 307 -5.71 -23.46 -30.61
N PRO A 308 -4.97 -24.51 -30.18
CA PRO A 308 -5.40 -25.91 -30.04
C PRO A 308 -6.12 -26.21 -28.71
N TYR A 309 -6.26 -25.23 -27.81
CA TYR A 309 -6.87 -25.44 -26.49
C TYR A 309 -8.37 -25.77 -26.53
N ALA A 310 -9.04 -25.48 -27.65
CA ALA A 310 -10.42 -25.87 -27.90
C ALA A 310 -10.58 -27.31 -28.44
N ASP A 311 -9.49 -28.02 -28.77
CA ASP A 311 -9.53 -29.37 -29.34
C ASP A 311 -9.72 -30.44 -28.25
N GLU A 312 -10.97 -30.90 -28.09
CA GLU A 312 -11.33 -31.87 -27.05
C GLU A 312 -10.62 -33.22 -27.18
N ALA A 313 -10.14 -33.55 -28.38
CA ALA A 313 -9.41 -34.79 -28.63
C ALA A 313 -7.99 -34.77 -28.05
N ARG A 314 -7.43 -33.57 -27.81
CA ARG A 314 -6.07 -33.37 -27.30
C ARG A 314 -6.01 -33.19 -25.80
N TRP A 315 -7.15 -32.99 -25.14
CA TRP A 315 -7.20 -32.79 -23.70
C TRP A 315 -6.84 -34.07 -22.97
N THR A 316 -5.91 -33.95 -22.03
CA THR A 316 -5.68 -34.98 -21.00
C THR A 316 -6.98 -35.24 -20.23
N PRO A 317 -7.13 -36.42 -19.58
CA PRO A 317 -8.29 -36.68 -18.71
C PRO A 317 -8.53 -35.59 -17.66
N ARG A 318 -7.45 -35.00 -17.14
CA ARG A 318 -7.52 -33.89 -16.19
C ARG A 318 -8.04 -32.59 -16.83
N GLU A 319 -7.56 -32.24 -18.02
CA GLU A 319 -8.06 -31.07 -18.76
C GLU A 319 -9.50 -31.25 -19.20
N ARG A 320 -9.89 -32.47 -19.64
CA ARG A 320 -11.28 -32.84 -19.93
C ARG A 320 -12.18 -32.64 -18.72
N LEU A 321 -11.76 -33.14 -17.55
CA LEU A 321 -12.50 -32.98 -16.30
C LEU A 321 -12.66 -31.49 -15.95
N VAL A 322 -11.55 -30.74 -15.89
CA VAL A 322 -11.59 -29.30 -15.63
C VAL A 322 -12.52 -28.60 -16.62
N ARG A 323 -12.46 -28.97 -17.90
CA ARG A 323 -13.29 -28.35 -18.93
C ARG A 323 -14.77 -28.69 -18.82
N HIS A 324 -15.12 -29.94 -18.57
CA HIS A 324 -16.51 -30.37 -18.33
C HIS A 324 -17.11 -29.58 -17.17
N VAL A 325 -16.32 -29.42 -16.10
CA VAL A 325 -16.67 -28.59 -14.95
C VAL A 325 -16.84 -27.11 -15.34
N LEU A 326 -15.92 -26.52 -16.12
CA LEU A 326 -16.00 -25.12 -16.57
C LEU A 326 -17.19 -24.84 -17.52
N GLN A 327 -17.51 -25.80 -18.40
CA GLN A 327 -18.58 -25.73 -19.39
C GLN A 327 -19.95 -26.17 -18.85
N ARG A 328 -20.02 -26.62 -17.59
CA ARG A 328 -21.22 -27.21 -16.97
C ARG A 328 -21.71 -28.49 -17.68
N HIS A 329 -20.83 -29.20 -18.37
CA HIS A 329 -21.13 -30.55 -18.82
C HIS A 329 -20.99 -31.48 -17.61
N GLU A 330 -22.12 -31.81 -16.97
CA GLU A 330 -22.17 -32.67 -15.77
C GLU A 330 -21.61 -34.07 -16.08
N PRO A 331 -20.55 -34.55 -15.39
CA PRO A 331 -20.27 -35.97 -15.32
C PRO A 331 -21.13 -36.54 -14.19
N VAL A 332 -22.33 -36.99 -14.54
CA VAL A 332 -23.26 -37.74 -13.67
C VAL A 332 -23.91 -36.89 -12.56
N ARG A 333 -25.16 -36.50 -12.80
CA ARG A 333 -26.12 -36.04 -11.79
C ARG A 333 -26.56 -37.24 -10.95
N ASP A 334 -25.75 -37.64 -9.96
CA ASP A 334 -26.26 -38.41 -8.83
C ASP A 334 -26.59 -37.41 -7.72
N THR A 335 -27.88 -37.15 -7.54
CA THR A 335 -28.47 -36.02 -6.82
C THR A 335 -28.24 -36.01 -5.30
N ALA A 336 -27.34 -36.85 -4.78
CA ALA A 336 -27.16 -37.06 -3.35
C ALA A 336 -26.05 -36.21 -2.69
N TRP A 337 -25.07 -35.69 -3.44
CA TRP A 337 -23.96 -34.95 -2.83
C TRP A 337 -23.37 -33.88 -3.75
N GLU A 338 -23.74 -32.61 -3.54
CA GLU A 338 -23.01 -31.46 -4.09
C GLU A 338 -21.88 -31.08 -3.13
N PRO A 339 -20.60 -31.22 -3.51
CA PRO A 339 -19.50 -30.75 -2.69
C PRO A 339 -19.53 -29.22 -2.55
N ALA A 340 -19.21 -28.70 -1.37
CA ALA A 340 -19.18 -27.24 -1.12
C ALA A 340 -18.26 -26.46 -2.09
N TRP A 341 -17.22 -27.09 -2.61
CA TRP A 341 -16.32 -26.48 -3.60
C TRP A 341 -16.98 -26.24 -4.96
N TRP A 342 -18.03 -27.00 -5.31
CA TRP A 342 -18.75 -26.84 -6.59
C TRP A 342 -19.43 -25.48 -6.67
N ARG A 343 -20.16 -25.09 -5.63
CA ARG A 343 -20.82 -23.78 -5.55
C ARG A 343 -19.82 -22.63 -5.59
N MET A 344 -18.67 -22.80 -4.94
CA MET A 344 -17.59 -21.82 -4.97
C MET A 344 -17.04 -21.65 -6.41
N LEU A 345 -16.87 -22.76 -7.13
CA LEU A 345 -16.42 -22.74 -8.51
C LEU A 345 -17.47 -22.12 -9.45
N GLU A 346 -18.74 -22.49 -9.33
CA GLU A 346 -19.82 -21.89 -10.12
C GLU A 346 -19.91 -20.38 -9.91
N SER A 347 -19.80 -19.93 -8.66
CA SER A 347 -19.80 -18.51 -8.29
C SER A 347 -18.57 -17.80 -8.87
N GLY A 348 -17.39 -18.44 -8.78
CA GLY A 348 -16.15 -17.91 -9.35
C GLY A 348 -16.20 -17.77 -10.87
N LEU A 349 -16.79 -18.74 -11.57
CA LEU A 349 -16.95 -18.68 -13.03
C LEU A 349 -17.97 -17.64 -13.47
N ALA A 350 -19.08 -17.50 -12.73
CA ALA A 350 -20.04 -16.44 -12.97
C ALA A 350 -19.39 -15.05 -12.78
N ALA A 351 -18.60 -14.88 -11.72
CA ALA A 351 -17.84 -13.67 -11.48
C ALA A 351 -16.84 -13.37 -12.59
N LEU A 352 -16.04 -14.36 -13.01
CA LEU A 352 -15.05 -14.19 -14.07
C LEU A 352 -15.69 -13.78 -15.40
N ARG A 353 -16.82 -14.40 -15.77
CA ARG A 353 -17.56 -14.06 -17.00
C ARG A 353 -18.06 -12.61 -16.98
N GLU A 354 -18.61 -12.16 -15.86
CA GLU A 354 -19.07 -10.77 -15.71
C GLU A 354 -17.90 -9.78 -15.66
N GLN A 355 -16.78 -10.14 -15.01
CA GLN A 355 -15.59 -9.32 -14.98
C GLN A 355 -15.01 -9.13 -16.39
N GLU A 356 -14.80 -10.22 -17.13
CA GLU A 356 -14.22 -10.22 -18.48
C GLU A 356 -15.24 -9.84 -19.58
N SER A 357 -16.51 -9.60 -19.25
CA SER A 357 -17.57 -9.26 -20.20
C SER A 357 -17.25 -8.05 -21.07
N ASP A 358 -17.54 -8.16 -22.37
CA ASP A 358 -17.36 -7.08 -23.34
C ASP A 358 -18.50 -6.06 -23.40
N GLN A 359 -19.51 -6.19 -22.54
CA GLN A 359 -20.62 -5.24 -22.48
C GLN A 359 -20.15 -3.82 -22.09
N PRO A 360 -20.80 -2.75 -22.58
CA PRO A 360 -20.37 -1.37 -22.34
C PRO A 360 -20.88 -0.79 -21.00
N HIS A 361 -21.73 -1.50 -20.26
CA HIS A 361 -22.39 -1.02 -19.05
C HIS A 361 -21.72 -1.52 -17.77
N LEU A 362 -21.61 -0.66 -16.75
CA LEU A 362 -21.08 -1.03 -15.45
C LEU A 362 -21.95 -2.11 -14.80
N ASN A 363 -21.31 -3.14 -14.25
CA ASN A 363 -21.98 -4.25 -13.56
C ASN A 363 -21.62 -4.32 -12.08
N ALA A 364 -22.08 -5.37 -11.40
CA ALA A 364 -21.86 -5.59 -9.97
C ALA A 364 -20.37 -5.64 -9.58
N TYR A 365 -19.50 -6.09 -10.50
CA TYR A 365 -18.06 -6.22 -10.28
C TYR A 365 -17.28 -4.94 -10.60
N ASP A 366 -17.95 -3.93 -11.14
CA ASP A 366 -17.40 -2.58 -11.30
C ASP A 366 -17.86 -1.62 -10.18
N GLY A 367 -18.50 -2.15 -9.12
CA GLY A 367 -18.96 -1.38 -7.97
C GLY A 367 -20.43 -0.97 -8.02
N VAL A 368 -21.26 -1.59 -8.87
CA VAL A 368 -22.72 -1.34 -8.88
C VAL A 368 -23.44 -2.40 -8.05
N THR A 369 -23.54 -2.18 -6.74
CA THR A 369 -24.12 -3.18 -5.82
C THR A 369 -25.64 -3.18 -5.78
N GLY A 370 -26.27 -2.11 -6.27
CA GLY A 370 -27.66 -1.81 -5.95
C GLY A 370 -27.84 -1.36 -4.50
N SER A 371 -29.08 -1.07 -4.10
CA SER A 371 -29.40 -0.56 -2.77
C SER A 371 -28.94 -1.50 -1.67
N LEU A 372 -28.30 -0.95 -0.62
CA LEU A 372 -27.85 -1.67 0.57
C LEU A 372 -28.61 -1.16 1.81
N PRO A 373 -29.79 -1.73 2.15
CA PRO A 373 -30.67 -1.17 3.19
C PRO A 373 -30.06 -1.15 4.59
N GLU A 374 -29.31 -2.18 4.98
CA GLU A 374 -28.68 -2.28 6.30
C GLU A 374 -27.60 -1.21 6.47
N PHE A 375 -26.75 -1.04 5.45
CA PHE A 375 -25.74 0.03 5.43
C PHE A 375 -26.41 1.41 5.48
N TRP A 376 -27.46 1.60 4.68
CA TRP A 376 -28.19 2.88 4.62
C TRP A 376 -28.81 3.27 5.96
N LYS A 377 -29.42 2.31 6.69
CA LYS A 377 -30.01 2.56 8.02
C LYS A 377 -28.98 3.02 9.05
N GLY A 378 -27.74 2.53 8.96
CA GLY A 378 -26.65 2.88 9.87
C GLY A 378 -25.75 4.04 9.38
N LEU A 379 -26.09 4.68 8.26
CA LEU A 379 -25.24 5.69 7.65
C LEU A 379 -25.18 6.96 8.51
N ALA A 380 -23.97 7.29 8.98
CA ALA A 380 -23.64 8.59 9.54
C ALA A 380 -22.67 9.34 8.60
N LEU A 381 -23.02 10.58 8.26
CA LEU A 381 -22.22 11.42 7.37
C LEU A 381 -21.04 12.04 8.12
N SER A 382 -19.88 12.08 7.47
CA SER A 382 -18.74 12.88 7.89
C SER A 382 -18.09 13.51 6.66
N ALA A 383 -17.38 14.61 6.85
CA ALA A 383 -16.73 15.33 5.75
C ALA A 383 -15.76 14.43 4.99
N THR A 384 -14.88 13.74 5.72
CA THR A 384 -13.90 12.81 5.16
C THR A 384 -14.55 11.67 4.38
N SER A 385 -15.66 11.13 4.91
CA SER A 385 -16.43 10.06 4.28
C SER A 385 -17.02 10.51 2.93
N LEU A 386 -17.71 11.66 2.91
CA LEU A 386 -18.32 12.19 1.69
C LEU A 386 -17.29 12.66 0.66
N GLN A 387 -16.17 13.28 1.10
CA GLN A 387 -15.08 13.64 0.21
C GLN A 387 -14.46 12.42 -0.47
N ARG A 388 -14.37 11.29 0.25
CA ARG A 388 -13.89 10.03 -0.33
C ARG A 388 -14.81 9.56 -1.44
N TYR A 389 -16.13 9.59 -1.24
CA TYR A 389 -17.10 9.24 -2.28
C TYR A 389 -17.05 10.21 -3.48
N ALA A 390 -16.96 11.52 -3.22
CA ALA A 390 -16.81 12.53 -4.27
C ALA A 390 -15.52 12.35 -5.08
N THR A 391 -14.43 11.94 -4.43
CA THR A 391 -13.14 11.66 -5.08
C THR A 391 -13.22 10.39 -5.93
N CYS A 392 -13.64 9.28 -5.32
CA CYS A 392 -13.80 7.98 -5.96
C CYS A 392 -14.86 7.13 -5.20
N PRO A 393 -16.04 6.89 -5.79
CA PRO A 393 -17.08 6.05 -5.19
C PRO A 393 -16.61 4.63 -4.84
N PHE A 394 -15.73 4.04 -5.65
CA PHE A 394 -15.17 2.71 -5.35
C PHE A 394 -14.27 2.73 -4.10
N GLN A 395 -13.48 3.79 -3.89
CA GLN A 395 -12.69 3.92 -2.67
C GLN A 395 -13.57 4.01 -1.42
N TYR A 396 -14.68 4.75 -1.52
CA TYR A 396 -15.69 4.82 -0.47
C TYR A 396 -16.30 3.44 -0.18
N PHE A 397 -16.65 2.67 -1.20
CA PHE A 397 -17.18 1.32 -1.01
C PHE A 397 -16.23 0.44 -0.21
N LEU A 398 -14.96 0.40 -0.61
CA LEU A 398 -13.98 -0.41 0.09
C LEU A 398 -13.77 0.04 1.55
N ARG A 399 -13.62 1.34 1.80
CA ARG A 399 -13.29 1.86 3.14
C ARG A 399 -14.51 2.02 4.07
N ASN A 400 -15.63 2.53 3.55
CA ASN A 400 -16.80 2.90 4.36
C ASN A 400 -17.88 1.82 4.36
N VAL A 401 -18.08 1.10 3.25
CA VAL A 401 -19.14 0.08 3.15
C VAL A 401 -18.61 -1.27 3.60
N LEU A 402 -17.47 -1.72 3.04
CA LEU A 402 -16.85 -2.99 3.40
C LEU A 402 -15.98 -2.90 4.67
N GLY A 403 -15.58 -1.69 5.07
CA GLY A 403 -14.73 -1.50 6.24
C GLY A 403 -13.32 -2.06 6.05
N LEU A 404 -12.81 -2.10 4.82
CA LEU A 404 -11.46 -2.59 4.56
C LEU A 404 -10.44 -1.63 5.18
N ASP A 405 -9.60 -2.19 6.05
CA ASP A 405 -8.40 -1.50 6.48
C ASP A 405 -7.20 -1.93 5.65
N VAL A 406 -6.40 -0.95 5.22
CA VAL A 406 -5.15 -1.23 4.52
C VAL A 406 -4.09 -1.21 5.58
N SER A 407 -3.73 -2.40 6.08
CA SER A 407 -2.50 -2.57 6.84
C SER A 407 -1.35 -2.14 5.94
N ARG A 408 -0.86 -0.92 6.13
CA ARG A 408 0.38 -0.52 5.49
C ARG A 408 1.43 -1.45 6.09
N PRO A 409 2.20 -2.22 5.30
CA PRO A 409 3.41 -2.78 5.85
C PRO A 409 4.15 -1.60 6.48
N ALA A 410 4.62 -1.75 7.72
CA ALA A 410 5.58 -0.83 8.31
C ALA A 410 6.76 -0.78 7.34
N SER A 411 6.70 0.11 6.36
CA SER A 411 7.83 0.52 5.58
C SER A 411 8.81 0.99 6.62
N ARG A 412 10.02 0.41 6.67
CA ARG A 412 11.16 0.87 7.49
C ARG A 412 11.03 2.38 7.69
N SER A 413 10.51 2.78 8.84
CA SER A 413 9.83 4.06 8.96
C SER A 413 10.89 5.11 9.26
N GLN A 414 10.92 6.19 8.48
CA GLN A 414 11.74 7.38 8.79
C GLN A 414 11.11 8.21 9.94
N GLY A 415 10.36 7.55 10.83
CA GLY A 415 9.52 8.17 11.84
C GLY A 415 8.03 8.27 11.45
N PRO A 416 7.25 9.05 12.23
CA PRO A 416 5.80 9.06 12.14
C PRO A 416 5.31 9.67 10.82
N GLY A 417 4.24 9.10 10.27
CA GLY A 417 3.59 9.57 9.06
C GLY A 417 2.93 10.93 9.23
N ALA A 418 2.61 11.59 8.11
CA ALA A 418 2.01 12.92 8.13
C ALA A 418 0.68 13.01 8.91
N LEU A 419 -0.12 11.93 8.91
CA LEU A 419 -1.37 11.88 9.66
C LEU A 419 -1.11 11.86 11.18
N GLU A 420 -0.17 11.02 11.63
CA GLU A 420 0.20 10.89 13.05
C GLU A 420 0.81 12.19 13.56
N VAL A 421 1.68 12.81 12.77
CA VAL A 421 2.23 14.14 13.06
C VAL A 421 1.11 15.18 13.15
N GLY A 422 0.14 15.14 12.24
CA GLY A 422 -1.03 16.00 12.28
C GLY A 422 -1.82 15.84 13.59
N THR A 423 -2.14 14.61 13.97
CA THR A 423 -2.84 14.30 15.23
C THR A 423 -2.05 14.79 16.45
N LEU A 424 -0.73 14.59 16.47
CA LEU A 424 0.14 15.09 17.53
C LEU A 424 0.12 16.63 17.61
N LEU A 425 0.11 17.31 16.48
CA LEU A 425 0.02 18.78 16.44
C LEU A 425 -1.32 19.28 16.99
N HIS A 426 -2.43 18.64 16.63
CA HIS A 426 -3.76 18.91 17.22
C HIS A 426 -3.78 18.68 18.73
N GLU A 427 -3.18 17.57 19.19
CA GLU A 427 -3.08 17.25 20.62
C GLU A 427 -2.28 18.32 21.40
N ILE A 428 -1.15 18.77 20.85
CA ILE A 428 -0.34 19.84 21.45
C ILE A 428 -1.14 21.16 21.50
N LEU A 429 -1.79 21.54 20.40
CA LEU A 429 -2.60 22.77 20.33
C LEU A 429 -3.74 22.74 21.36
N GLY A 430 -4.50 21.65 21.41
CA GLY A 430 -5.60 21.47 22.36
C GLY A 430 -5.13 21.58 23.81
N LYS A 431 -4.07 20.87 24.19
CA LYS A 431 -3.48 20.93 25.54
C LYS A 431 -2.91 22.31 25.89
N TRP A 432 -2.33 23.01 24.91
CA TRP A 432 -1.78 24.35 25.11
C TRP A 432 -2.87 25.37 25.41
N TYR A 433 -3.93 25.37 24.60
CA TYR A 433 -5.07 26.27 24.75
C TYR A 433 -5.84 26.05 26.05
N ASP A 434 -6.13 24.80 26.40
CA ASP A 434 -6.78 24.44 27.67
C ASP A 434 -5.91 24.86 28.88
N ARG A 435 -4.59 24.75 28.79
CA ARG A 435 -3.68 25.24 29.84
C ARG A 435 -3.70 26.77 29.95
N LEU A 436 -3.75 27.50 28.83
CA LEU A 436 -3.91 28.97 28.85
C LEU A 436 -5.23 29.40 29.48
N GLU A 437 -6.34 28.71 29.17
CA GLU A 437 -7.64 28.99 29.76
C GLU A 437 -7.63 28.78 31.28
N ARG A 438 -7.04 27.69 31.79
CA ARG A 438 -6.89 27.44 33.23
C ARG A 438 -6.04 28.47 33.95
N HIS A 439 -5.04 29.03 33.28
CA HIS A 439 -4.24 30.14 33.80
C HIS A 439 -4.93 31.51 33.66
N GLY A 440 -6.17 31.55 33.18
CA GLY A 440 -6.96 32.78 33.06
C GLY A 440 -6.45 33.72 31.96
N TRP A 441 -5.67 33.23 30.99
CA TRP A 441 -5.01 34.09 30.02
C TRP A 441 -5.98 34.87 29.13
N PHE A 442 -7.13 34.26 28.82
CA PHE A 442 -8.20 34.87 28.01
C PHE A 442 -9.18 35.75 28.81
N ALA A 443 -8.96 35.93 30.12
CA ALA A 443 -9.76 36.85 30.93
C ALA A 443 -9.38 38.31 30.65
N ARG A 444 -10.31 39.25 30.88
CA ARG A 444 -10.04 40.70 30.72
C ARG A 444 -8.87 41.17 31.61
N ASP A 445 -8.72 40.57 32.78
CA ASP A 445 -7.62 40.80 33.73
C ASP A 445 -6.61 39.65 33.68
N SER A 446 -6.02 39.44 32.49
CA SER A 446 -5.03 38.38 32.27
C SER A 446 -3.81 38.60 33.18
N PRO A 447 -3.32 37.58 33.93
CA PRO A 447 -2.17 37.76 34.80
C PRO A 447 -0.91 38.07 33.99
N PRO A 448 -0.14 39.13 34.35
CA PRO A 448 1.03 39.57 33.57
C PRO A 448 2.18 38.54 33.51
N ASP A 449 2.17 37.54 34.38
CA ASP A 449 3.23 36.52 34.48
C ASP A 449 3.03 35.31 33.56
N VAL A 450 1.87 35.18 32.90
CA VAL A 450 1.61 34.05 32.01
C VAL A 450 2.36 34.24 30.70
N LYS A 451 3.38 33.40 30.45
CA LYS A 451 4.18 33.38 29.22
C LYS A 451 3.71 32.26 28.27
N PRO A 452 2.93 32.56 27.21
CA PRO A 452 2.33 31.52 26.37
C PRO A 452 3.34 30.57 25.70
N LEU A 453 4.49 31.09 25.26
CA LEU A 453 5.56 30.28 24.64
C LEU A 453 6.28 29.36 25.65
N GLY A 454 6.38 29.77 26.92
CA GLY A 454 6.92 28.91 27.98
C GLY A 454 6.03 27.70 28.24
N ILE A 455 4.70 27.90 28.17
CA ILE A 455 3.70 26.84 28.30
C ILE A 455 3.77 25.86 27.13
N LEU A 456 3.99 26.36 25.91
CA LEU A 456 4.09 25.53 24.70
C LEU A 456 5.17 24.45 24.83
N LYS A 457 6.38 24.83 25.26
CA LYS A 457 7.50 23.89 25.39
C LYS A 457 7.17 22.73 26.35
N GLN A 458 6.61 23.05 27.52
CA GLN A 458 6.22 22.03 28.51
C GLN A 458 5.13 21.09 27.99
N VAL A 459 4.15 21.62 27.26
CA VAL A 459 3.07 20.82 26.67
C VAL A 459 3.60 19.93 25.56
N ALA A 460 4.46 20.45 24.68
CA ALA A 460 5.07 19.71 23.59
C ALA A 460 5.95 18.56 24.11
N GLU A 461 6.83 18.81 25.09
CA GLU A 461 7.67 17.77 25.71
C GLU A 461 6.84 16.63 26.32
N THR A 462 5.70 16.95 26.94
CA THR A 462 4.81 15.96 27.50
C THR A 462 4.14 15.14 26.39
N ALA A 463 3.60 15.80 25.36
CA ALA A 463 2.98 15.14 24.22
C ALA A 463 3.97 14.25 23.44
N PHE A 464 5.22 14.68 23.28
CA PHE A 464 6.25 13.89 22.60
C PHE A 464 6.59 12.60 23.35
N ARG A 465 6.78 12.66 24.68
CA ARG A 465 7.02 11.44 25.49
C ARG A 465 5.85 10.48 25.43
N GLU A 466 4.62 10.99 25.54
CA GLU A 466 3.41 10.17 25.39
C GLU A 466 3.28 9.58 23.98
N PHE A 467 3.75 10.29 22.95
CA PHE A 467 3.75 9.82 21.57
C PHE A 467 4.78 8.71 21.34
N GLU A 468 6.01 8.86 21.86
CA GLU A 468 7.10 7.87 21.80
C GLU A 468 6.73 6.54 22.47
N GLN A 469 5.97 6.59 23.56
CA GLN A 469 5.51 5.38 24.25
C GLN A 469 4.48 4.58 23.45
N ARG A 470 3.73 5.26 22.57
CA ARG A 470 2.59 4.69 21.83
C ARG A 470 2.90 4.38 20.36
N ASN A 471 3.93 5.00 19.79
CA ASN A 471 4.19 4.97 18.35
C ASN A 471 5.68 4.78 18.04
N SER A 472 6.00 4.14 16.92
CA SER A 472 7.37 4.12 16.39
C SER A 472 7.76 5.51 15.88
N VAL A 473 8.82 6.08 16.44
CA VAL A 473 9.33 7.40 16.08
C VAL A 473 10.53 7.37 15.12
N GLY A 474 10.98 6.17 14.74
CA GLY A 474 12.16 5.98 13.90
C GLY A 474 13.46 6.34 14.63
N PRO A 475 14.54 6.70 13.89
CA PRO A 475 15.84 7.03 14.49
C PRO A 475 15.75 8.24 15.44
N ALA A 476 16.32 8.10 16.64
CA ALA A 476 16.26 9.12 17.70
C ALA A 476 16.66 10.53 17.23
N LEU A 477 17.77 10.63 16.49
CA LEU A 477 18.22 11.92 15.95
C LEU A 477 17.22 12.57 14.98
N LEU A 478 16.59 11.78 14.10
CA LEU A 478 15.59 12.31 13.17
C LEU A 478 14.33 12.74 13.90
N TRP A 479 13.99 12.04 14.97
CA TRP A 479 12.87 12.38 15.82
C TRP A 479 13.11 13.65 16.63
N GLU A 480 14.28 13.81 17.25
CA GLU A 480 14.70 15.05 17.93
C GLU A 480 14.62 16.25 16.97
N MET A 481 15.18 16.12 15.76
CA MET A 481 15.08 17.16 14.73
C MET A 481 13.63 17.47 14.35
N ARG A 482 12.75 16.46 14.34
CA ARG A 482 11.33 16.63 14.04
C ARG A 482 10.58 17.33 15.17
N GLN A 483 10.89 17.02 16.43
CA GLN A 483 10.36 17.70 17.60
C GLN A 483 10.72 19.19 17.58
N GLU A 484 11.99 19.51 17.32
CA GLU A 484 12.45 20.90 17.18
C GLU A 484 11.73 21.64 16.05
N GLN A 485 11.53 20.98 14.89
CA GLN A 485 10.74 21.54 13.78
C GLN A 485 9.30 21.83 14.20
N ILE A 486 8.65 20.89 14.89
CA ILE A 486 7.27 21.04 15.38
C ILE A 486 7.17 22.22 16.34
N VAL A 487 8.06 22.30 17.34
CA VAL A 487 8.05 23.39 18.33
C VAL A 487 8.29 24.73 17.66
N THR A 488 9.32 24.86 16.83
CA THR A 488 9.64 26.11 16.12
C THR A 488 8.48 26.58 15.23
N MET A 489 7.81 25.63 14.58
CA MET A 489 6.64 25.91 13.74
C MET A 489 5.47 26.42 14.58
N LEU A 490 5.14 25.73 15.68
CA LEU A 490 4.07 26.12 16.59
C LEU A 490 4.33 27.47 17.27
N GLU A 491 5.57 27.77 17.68
CA GLU A 491 5.93 29.07 18.27
C GLU A 491 5.52 30.22 17.35
N ARG A 492 5.90 30.15 16.06
CA ARG A 492 5.58 31.19 15.06
C ARG A 492 4.08 31.39 14.87
N ILE A 493 3.33 30.29 14.78
CA ILE A 493 1.89 30.32 14.54
C ILE A 493 1.16 30.89 15.73
N LEU A 494 1.52 30.43 16.93
CA LEU A 494 0.86 30.84 18.16
C LEU A 494 1.20 32.29 18.54
N GLU A 495 2.37 32.81 18.16
CA GLU A 495 2.66 34.25 18.26
C GLU A 495 1.70 35.11 17.43
N GLN A 496 1.37 34.68 16.21
CA GLN A 496 0.41 35.39 15.37
C GLN A 496 -1.02 35.20 15.87
N ASP A 497 -1.40 33.97 16.21
CA ASP A 497 -2.73 33.62 16.70
C ASP A 497 -3.06 34.39 18.00
N THR A 498 -2.11 34.48 18.94
CA THR A 498 -2.30 35.27 20.18
C THR A 498 -2.51 36.76 19.93
N ARG A 499 -1.90 37.35 18.90
CA ARG A 499 -2.17 38.75 18.50
C ARG A 499 -3.59 38.93 17.96
N GLU A 500 -4.11 37.95 17.21
CA GLU A 500 -5.48 38.01 16.69
C GLU A 500 -6.53 37.86 17.80
N LEU A 501 -6.28 36.97 18.77
CA LEU A 501 -7.19 36.72 19.90
C LEU A 501 -7.31 37.94 20.84
N GLY A 502 -6.23 38.70 21.05
CA GLY A 502 -6.20 39.84 21.96
C GLY A 502 -7.13 41.02 21.60
N ASN A 503 -7.68 41.06 20.37
CA ASN A 503 -8.45 42.21 19.88
C ASN A 503 -9.97 42.02 19.92
N GLU A 504 -10.48 40.80 19.70
CA GLU A 504 -11.93 40.60 19.47
C GLU A 504 -12.44 39.17 19.70
N TRP A 505 -11.56 38.17 19.63
CA TRP A 505 -11.92 36.75 19.60
C TRP A 505 -11.41 36.01 20.82
N ARG A 506 -12.29 35.28 21.49
CA ARG A 506 -11.93 34.40 22.59
C ARG A 506 -12.19 32.94 22.21
N PRO A 507 -11.18 32.05 22.25
CA PRO A 507 -11.40 30.63 22.09
C PRO A 507 -12.26 30.08 23.23
N ILE A 508 -13.20 29.20 22.91
CA ILE A 508 -14.19 28.66 23.88
C ILE A 508 -14.32 27.15 23.84
N LEU A 509 -13.93 26.52 22.74
CA LEU A 509 -13.99 25.07 22.52
C LEU A 509 -12.80 24.63 21.69
N PHE A 510 -12.27 23.46 22.02
CA PHE A 510 -11.14 22.82 21.35
C PHE A 510 -11.46 21.34 21.17
N GLU A 511 -11.10 20.79 20.01
CA GLU A 511 -11.28 19.38 19.67
C GLU A 511 -12.70 18.87 20.01
N ALA A 512 -13.70 19.70 19.71
CA ALA A 512 -15.07 19.49 20.20
C ALA A 512 -15.83 18.50 19.30
N PRO A 513 -16.21 17.31 19.80
CA PRO A 513 -17.04 16.39 19.05
C PRO A 513 -18.46 16.96 18.94
N VAL A 514 -18.98 17.04 17.72
CA VAL A 514 -20.32 17.55 17.42
C VAL A 514 -21.11 16.54 16.62
N LYS A 515 -22.42 16.49 16.88
CA LYS A 515 -23.37 15.63 16.16
C LYS A 515 -24.51 16.49 15.64
N GLY A 516 -25.14 16.09 14.56
CA GLY A 516 -26.29 16.82 14.04
C GLY A 516 -26.94 16.08 12.89
N GLU A 517 -27.80 16.78 12.16
CA GLU A 517 -28.50 16.20 11.02
C GLU A 517 -28.34 17.03 9.76
N MET A 518 -28.03 16.39 8.64
CA MET A 518 -27.94 17.05 7.34
C MET A 518 -29.24 16.81 6.55
N PRO A 519 -30.05 17.83 6.25
CA PRO A 519 -31.21 17.68 5.40
C PRO A 519 -30.80 17.47 3.94
N VAL A 520 -31.29 16.39 3.33
CA VAL A 520 -30.98 16.03 1.94
C VAL A 520 -32.27 15.92 1.14
N LYS A 521 -32.35 16.66 0.04
CA LYS A 521 -33.51 16.64 -0.86
C LYS A 521 -33.43 15.41 -1.79
N PHE A 522 -34.44 14.56 -1.74
CA PHE A 522 -34.66 13.46 -2.67
C PHE A 522 -35.89 13.71 -3.54
N ALA A 523 -36.07 12.91 -4.60
CA ALA A 523 -37.24 13.03 -5.48
C ALA A 523 -38.59 12.83 -4.76
N LYS A 524 -38.60 12.10 -3.64
CA LYS A 524 -39.81 11.80 -2.84
C LYS A 524 -39.94 12.64 -1.56
N GLY A 525 -39.12 13.69 -1.39
CA GLY A 525 -39.13 14.55 -0.21
C GLY A 525 -37.73 14.76 0.39
N THR A 526 -37.66 15.49 1.49
CA THR A 526 -36.41 15.74 2.23
C THR A 526 -36.25 14.72 3.34
N THR A 527 -35.06 14.15 3.50
CA THR A 527 -34.73 13.28 4.64
C THR A 527 -33.50 13.82 5.33
N SER A 528 -33.55 13.94 6.65
CA SER A 528 -32.41 14.27 7.49
C SER A 528 -31.57 13.03 7.74
N LEU A 529 -30.26 13.12 7.49
CA LEU A 529 -29.31 12.05 7.76
C LEU A 529 -28.41 12.43 8.95
N PRO A 530 -28.09 11.48 9.85
CA PRO A 530 -27.17 11.73 10.96
C PRO A 530 -25.82 12.18 10.41
N MET A 531 -25.19 13.13 11.09
CA MET A 531 -23.83 13.57 10.79
C MET A 531 -23.01 13.79 12.04
N THR A 532 -21.71 13.64 11.89
CA THR A 532 -20.73 13.76 12.96
C THR A 532 -19.51 14.52 12.47
N GLY A 533 -18.88 15.25 13.39
CA GLY A 533 -17.64 15.96 13.13
C GLY A 533 -16.89 16.26 14.42
N GLN A 534 -15.67 16.77 14.25
CA GLN A 534 -14.82 17.25 15.33
C GLN A 534 -14.36 18.64 14.91
N LEU A 535 -14.73 19.66 15.67
CA LEU A 535 -14.32 21.04 15.42
C LEU A 535 -13.01 21.30 16.16
N ASP A 536 -11.93 21.60 15.42
CA ASP A 536 -10.59 21.78 16.02
C ASP A 536 -10.60 22.93 17.04
N ARG A 537 -11.14 24.10 16.67
CA ARG A 537 -11.32 25.26 17.56
C ARG A 537 -12.55 26.09 17.20
N VAL A 538 -13.24 26.60 18.22
CA VAL A 538 -14.30 27.61 18.07
C VAL A 538 -13.93 28.85 18.87
N ASP A 539 -13.98 30.02 18.22
CA ASP A 539 -13.82 31.32 18.87
C ASP A 539 -15.14 32.07 18.93
N TRP A 540 -15.33 32.83 20.00
CA TRP A 540 -16.48 33.69 20.26
C TRP A 540 -16.06 35.16 20.32
N SER A 541 -16.85 36.03 19.69
CA SER A 541 -16.71 37.47 19.79
C SER A 541 -17.91 38.06 20.55
N SER A 542 -17.66 38.58 21.75
CA SER A 542 -18.68 39.22 22.58
C SER A 542 -19.16 40.56 22.03
N SER A 543 -18.31 41.29 21.27
CA SER A 543 -18.68 42.56 20.63
C SER A 543 -19.65 42.35 19.46
N ARG A 544 -19.48 41.26 18.70
CA ARG A 544 -20.29 40.95 17.52
C ARG A 544 -21.46 40.01 17.80
N GLY A 545 -21.44 39.26 18.90
CA GLY A 545 -22.41 38.19 19.17
C GLY A 545 -22.29 37.03 18.17
N ARG A 546 -21.07 36.75 17.70
CA ARG A 546 -20.81 35.77 16.63
C ARG A 546 -19.68 34.82 17.00
N TYR A 547 -19.68 33.65 16.36
CA TYR A 547 -18.60 32.68 16.48
C TYR A 547 -17.97 32.35 15.13
N ARG A 548 -16.70 31.91 15.17
CA ARG A 548 -15.97 31.38 14.02
C ARG A 548 -15.38 30.02 14.34
N ILE A 549 -15.22 29.19 13.30
CA ILE A 549 -14.58 27.87 13.41
C ILE A 549 -13.20 27.98 12.80
N ILE A 550 -12.19 27.46 13.50
CA ILE A 550 -10.82 27.43 13.02
C ILE A 550 -10.38 25.98 12.93
N ASP A 551 -9.84 25.63 11.77
CA ASP A 551 -9.33 24.29 11.46
C ASP A 551 -7.86 24.42 11.06
N TYR A 552 -6.99 23.67 11.74
CA TYR A 552 -5.55 23.71 11.49
C TYR A 552 -5.17 22.67 10.44
N LYS A 553 -4.36 23.06 9.45
CA LYS A 553 -3.93 22.17 8.37
C LYS A 553 -2.43 22.24 8.15
N PHE A 554 -1.74 21.19 8.60
CA PHE A 554 -0.29 21.04 8.46
C PHE A 554 0.04 20.39 7.11
N THR A 555 0.48 21.17 6.14
CA THR A 555 0.80 20.68 4.80
C THR A 555 1.92 21.50 4.16
N SER A 556 2.75 20.84 3.35
CA SER A 556 3.75 21.49 2.51
C SER A 556 3.18 22.06 1.20
N SER A 557 1.87 21.90 0.95
CA SER A 557 1.23 22.41 -0.28
C SER A 557 0.94 23.91 -0.20
N SER A 558 0.97 24.59 -1.35
CA SER A 558 0.58 26.00 -1.47
C SER A 558 -0.81 26.29 -0.90
N VAL A 559 -0.93 27.41 -0.18
CA VAL A 559 -2.21 27.89 0.36
C VAL A 559 -3.20 28.14 -0.77
N MET A 560 -4.43 27.65 -0.62
CA MET A 560 -5.50 27.88 -1.59
C MET A 560 -6.10 29.27 -1.41
N SER A 561 -6.54 29.93 -2.49
CA SER A 561 -7.35 31.15 -2.34
C SER A 561 -8.78 30.81 -1.91
N ASP A 562 -9.51 31.77 -1.32
CA ASP A 562 -10.91 31.60 -0.92
C ASP A 562 -11.80 31.15 -2.10
N GLN A 563 -11.56 31.69 -3.31
CA GLN A 563 -12.24 31.23 -4.52
C GLN A 563 -11.92 29.78 -4.88
N ALA A 564 -10.66 29.36 -4.71
CA ALA A 564 -10.28 27.98 -4.94
C ALA A 564 -10.92 27.05 -3.90
N LEU A 565 -11.06 27.50 -2.64
CA LEU A 565 -11.77 26.76 -1.59
C LEU A 565 -13.27 26.64 -1.91
N ALA A 566 -13.94 27.73 -2.29
CA ALA A 566 -15.34 27.70 -2.70
C ALA A 566 -15.57 26.75 -3.90
N ARG A 567 -14.66 26.76 -4.87
CA ARG A 567 -14.67 25.79 -5.98
C ARG A 567 -14.49 24.36 -5.49
N ALA A 568 -13.56 24.11 -4.57
CA ALA A 568 -13.33 22.77 -4.02
C ALA A 568 -14.54 22.24 -3.24
N VAL A 569 -15.26 23.11 -2.51
CA VAL A 569 -16.52 22.78 -1.83
C VAL A 569 -17.58 22.37 -2.83
N VAL A 570 -17.82 23.19 -3.86
CA VAL A 570 -18.80 22.92 -4.92
C VAL A 570 -18.50 21.65 -5.72
N GLN A 571 -17.22 21.30 -5.87
CA GLN A 571 -16.78 20.07 -6.54
C GLN A 571 -16.75 18.83 -5.62
N GLY A 572 -17.02 19.00 -4.32
CA GLY A 572 -16.98 17.93 -3.31
C GLY A 572 -15.59 17.46 -2.92
N THR A 573 -14.53 18.15 -3.35
CA THR A 573 -13.15 17.81 -2.96
C THR A 573 -12.79 18.35 -1.57
N ARG A 574 -13.45 19.41 -1.11
CA ARG A 574 -13.35 19.94 0.27
C ARG A 574 -14.72 20.19 0.90
N LEU A 575 -15.28 19.19 1.58
CA LEU A 575 -16.62 19.29 2.21
C LEU A 575 -16.60 19.68 3.69
N GLN A 576 -15.43 19.67 4.34
CA GLN A 576 -15.28 20.08 5.75
C GLN A 576 -15.95 21.43 6.07
N PRO A 577 -15.71 22.53 5.31
CA PRO A 577 -16.31 23.82 5.65
C PRO A 577 -17.84 23.76 5.66
N LEU A 578 -18.43 23.10 4.66
CA LEU A 578 -19.88 22.97 4.52
C LEU A 578 -20.51 22.23 5.71
N LEU A 579 -19.92 21.10 6.10
CA LEU A 579 -20.44 20.28 7.19
C LEU A 579 -20.18 20.92 8.56
N TYR A 580 -19.02 21.55 8.76
CA TYR A 580 -18.69 22.21 10.02
C TYR A 580 -19.63 23.37 10.30
N MET A 581 -19.95 24.20 9.30
CA MET A 581 -20.94 25.27 9.48
C MET A 581 -22.32 24.73 9.83
N GLU A 582 -22.76 23.63 9.20
CA GLU A 582 -24.08 23.05 9.48
C GLU A 582 -24.15 22.40 10.86
N LEU A 583 -23.13 21.64 11.25
CA LEU A 583 -22.99 21.07 12.60
C LEU A 583 -22.96 22.17 13.67
N ALA A 584 -22.16 23.20 13.44
CA ALA A 584 -22.01 24.31 14.37
C ALA A 584 -23.32 25.10 14.54
N ARG A 585 -24.07 25.32 13.45
CA ARG A 585 -25.38 25.99 13.49
C ARG A 585 -26.39 25.28 14.39
N GLN A 586 -26.29 23.96 14.51
CA GLN A 586 -27.22 23.13 15.29
C GLN A 586 -26.77 22.99 16.76
N GLU A 587 -25.48 22.72 16.99
CA GLU A 587 -24.97 22.35 18.32
C GLU A 587 -24.42 23.51 19.14
N LEU A 588 -23.84 24.54 18.50
CA LEU A 588 -23.13 25.59 19.24
C LEU A 588 -24.04 26.60 19.95
N PRO A 589 -25.16 27.10 19.37
CA PRO A 589 -26.01 28.07 20.06
C PRO A 589 -26.43 27.65 21.49
N PRO A 590 -26.99 26.46 21.75
CA PRO A 590 -27.36 26.07 23.10
C PRO A 590 -26.15 25.89 24.04
N LEU A 591 -25.02 25.42 23.49
CA LEU A 591 -23.78 25.25 24.26
C LEU A 591 -23.17 26.61 24.67
N LEU A 592 -23.21 27.58 23.76
CA LEU A 592 -22.78 28.96 23.98
C LEU A 592 -23.66 29.65 25.02
N GLU A 593 -24.97 29.50 24.93
CA GLU A 593 -25.92 30.03 25.91
C GLU A 593 -25.60 29.51 27.32
N GLN A 594 -25.33 28.21 27.45
CA GLN A 594 -24.94 27.59 28.73
C GLN A 594 -23.57 28.08 29.23
N LYS A 595 -22.53 28.07 28.38
CA LYS A 595 -21.16 28.43 28.79
C LYS A 595 -20.99 29.91 29.08
N LEU A 596 -21.68 30.78 28.35
CA LEU A 596 -21.54 32.23 28.43
C LEU A 596 -22.63 32.91 29.28
N GLY A 597 -23.64 32.14 29.74
CA GLY A 597 -24.73 32.68 30.56
C GLY A 597 -25.67 33.61 29.79
N LEU A 598 -25.84 33.39 28.48
CA LEU A 598 -26.80 34.14 27.66
C LEU A 598 -28.19 33.58 28.01
N GLY A 599 -29.07 34.39 28.61
CA GLY A 599 -30.39 33.95 29.06
C GLY A 599 -31.25 33.38 27.93
N LYS A 600 -32.19 32.49 28.26
CA LYS A 600 -33.14 31.83 27.33
C LYS A 600 -34.00 32.80 26.49
N ASP A 601 -34.01 34.08 26.85
CA ASP A 601 -34.72 35.17 26.19
C ASP A 601 -33.77 36.21 25.57
N GLY A 602 -32.62 35.81 25.00
CA GLY A 602 -31.82 36.68 24.09
C GLY A 602 -31.40 38.06 24.63
N GLN A 603 -31.42 38.27 25.95
CA GLN A 603 -31.06 39.52 26.59
C GLN A 603 -29.82 39.31 27.44
N ALA A 604 -28.66 39.41 26.80
CA ALA A 604 -27.48 39.91 27.48
C ALA A 604 -27.56 41.45 27.48
N THR A 605 -27.49 42.08 28.66
CA THR A 605 -27.25 43.51 28.77
C THR A 605 -25.83 43.83 28.33
N VAL A 606 -25.66 43.99 27.01
CA VAL A 606 -24.64 44.89 26.47
C VAL A 606 -25.27 46.28 26.48
N GLU A 607 -24.50 47.33 26.75
CA GLU A 607 -24.94 48.71 26.56
C GLU A 607 -25.35 48.92 25.08
N GLY A 608 -26.64 48.71 24.77
CA GLY A 608 -27.21 48.91 23.44
C GLY A 608 -27.92 47.69 22.80
N GLY A 609 -29.12 47.35 23.28
CA GLY A 609 -30.14 46.62 22.49
C GLY A 609 -30.12 45.07 22.51
N PRO A 610 -31.24 44.42 22.08
CA PRO A 610 -31.39 42.96 22.15
C PRO A 610 -30.43 42.22 21.20
N CYS A 611 -29.79 41.16 21.69
CA CYS A 611 -28.77 40.41 20.96
C CYS A 611 -29.42 39.33 20.09
N ALA A 612 -29.10 39.30 18.79
CA ALA A 612 -29.54 38.24 17.89
C ALA A 612 -28.95 36.88 18.30
N ALA A 613 -29.59 35.78 17.89
CA ALA A 613 -29.08 34.43 18.16
C ALA A 613 -27.63 34.25 17.62
N PRO A 614 -26.76 33.51 18.34
CA PRO A 614 -25.36 33.30 17.95
C PRO A 614 -25.23 32.81 16.49
N ALA A 615 -24.55 33.58 15.66
CA ALA A 615 -24.37 33.25 14.24
C ALA A 615 -22.92 32.88 13.91
N CYS A 616 -22.75 31.90 13.00
CA CYS A 616 -21.46 31.49 12.47
C CYS A 616 -20.97 32.48 11.39
N GLU A 617 -19.79 33.09 11.56
CA GLU A 617 -19.19 33.92 10.51
C GLU A 617 -18.60 33.08 9.37
N GLY A 618 -18.18 31.85 9.66
CA GLY A 618 -17.53 30.97 8.68
C GLY A 618 -16.56 29.98 9.30
N VAL A 619 -15.78 29.36 8.42
CA VAL A 619 -14.68 28.45 8.76
C VAL A 619 -13.38 29.00 8.17
N TRP A 620 -12.34 29.11 8.99
CA TRP A 620 -11.01 29.52 8.57
C TRP A 620 -10.05 28.33 8.66
N PHE A 621 -9.32 28.09 7.57
CA PHE A 621 -8.28 27.07 7.51
C PHE A 621 -6.93 27.72 7.71
N TYR A 622 -6.29 27.43 8.84
CA TYR A 622 -4.97 27.93 9.18
C TYR A 622 -3.96 26.93 8.60
N VAL A 623 -3.45 27.24 7.41
CA VAL A 623 -2.50 26.39 6.70
C VAL A 623 -1.10 26.64 7.21
N VAL A 624 -0.44 25.57 7.64
CA VAL A 624 0.85 25.59 8.30
C VAL A 624 1.84 24.78 7.46
N ALA A 625 2.88 25.45 6.94
CA ALA A 625 3.89 24.84 6.08
C ALA A 625 5.31 25.02 6.64
N PRO A 626 6.15 23.95 6.68
CA PRO A 626 7.56 24.09 7.02
C PRO A 626 8.34 24.79 5.88
N ARG A 627 8.80 26.02 6.14
CA ARG A 627 9.94 26.71 5.46
C ARG A 627 9.84 27.20 4.00
N GLU A 628 8.71 27.19 3.31
CA GLU A 628 8.66 27.67 1.89
C GLU A 628 7.99 29.04 1.64
N PHE A 629 7.60 29.79 2.68
CA PHE A 629 7.07 31.14 2.49
C PHE A 629 8.10 32.22 2.87
N PRO A 630 8.25 33.29 2.07
CA PRO A 630 8.90 34.52 2.52
C PRO A 630 8.32 34.97 3.86
N GLU A 631 9.13 35.64 4.69
CA GLU A 631 8.85 36.00 6.10
C GLU A 631 7.49 36.70 6.34
N GLU A 632 6.81 37.16 5.30
CA GLU A 632 5.51 37.87 5.35
C GLU A 632 4.28 37.01 4.94
N GLN A 633 4.44 35.78 4.45
CA GLN A 633 3.33 34.99 3.86
C GLN A 633 3.06 33.62 4.51
N GLY A 634 3.77 33.28 5.59
CA GLY A 634 3.67 31.96 6.25
C GLY A 634 2.35 31.65 6.95
N PHE A 635 1.43 32.60 7.01
CA PHE A 635 0.13 32.50 7.67
C PHE A 635 -0.89 33.28 6.85
N ALA A 636 -1.54 32.60 5.92
CA ALA A 636 -2.68 33.15 5.20
C ALA A 636 -3.89 32.27 5.51
N PRO A 637 -4.80 32.71 6.39
CA PRO A 637 -5.99 31.93 6.68
C PRO A 637 -6.89 31.93 5.44
N VAL A 638 -7.34 30.75 5.02
CA VAL A 638 -8.29 30.62 3.90
C VAL A 638 -9.69 30.57 4.47
N ALA A 639 -10.55 31.49 4.06
CA ALA A 639 -11.87 31.66 4.65
C ALA A 639 -12.97 31.06 3.77
N PHE A 640 -13.90 30.36 4.41
CA PHE A 640 -15.20 30.02 3.84
C PHE A 640 -16.29 30.68 4.69
N THR A 641 -16.66 31.90 4.31
CA THR A 641 -17.57 32.76 5.07
C THR A 641 -19.04 32.39 4.88
N ALA A 642 -19.91 32.87 5.76
CA ALA A 642 -21.37 32.75 5.62
C ALA A 642 -21.89 33.32 4.29
N GLU A 643 -21.32 34.41 3.79
CA GLU A 643 -21.63 34.98 2.48
C GLU A 643 -21.23 34.03 1.35
N THR A 644 -20.03 33.47 1.43
CA THR A 644 -19.54 32.49 0.45
C THR A 644 -20.45 31.27 0.44
N ARG A 645 -20.82 30.75 1.63
CA ARG A 645 -21.75 29.63 1.81
C ARG A 645 -23.12 29.89 1.20
N ALA A 646 -23.65 31.10 1.35
CA ALA A 646 -24.91 31.52 0.73
C ALA A 646 -24.79 31.55 -0.80
N SER A 647 -23.68 32.09 -1.32
CA SER A 647 -23.45 32.22 -2.77
C SER A 647 -23.36 30.87 -3.52
N VAL A 648 -22.87 29.82 -2.85
CA VAL A 648 -22.72 28.47 -3.44
C VAL A 648 -23.81 27.49 -3.02
N ALA A 649 -24.85 27.94 -2.30
CA ALA A 649 -25.87 27.07 -1.73
C ALA A 649 -26.54 26.14 -2.77
N PRO A 650 -27.02 26.63 -3.93
CA PRO A 650 -27.68 25.76 -4.92
C PRO A 650 -26.78 24.64 -5.46
N GLN A 651 -25.51 24.95 -5.70
CA GLN A 651 -24.50 23.99 -6.16
C GLN A 651 -24.23 22.93 -5.09
N THR A 652 -24.05 23.35 -3.84
CA THR A 652 -23.79 22.44 -2.71
C THR A 652 -24.98 21.54 -2.38
N GLU A 653 -26.22 22.03 -2.50
CA GLU A 653 -27.42 21.19 -2.36
C GLU A 653 -27.47 20.11 -3.45
N THR A 654 -27.24 20.51 -4.71
CA THR A 654 -27.19 19.58 -5.84
C THR A 654 -26.10 18.53 -5.66
N LEU A 655 -24.92 18.95 -5.19
CA LEU A 655 -23.81 18.06 -4.87
C LEU A 655 -24.21 17.05 -3.80
N MET A 656 -24.72 17.50 -2.65
CA MET A 656 -25.09 16.63 -1.53
C MET A 656 -26.15 15.61 -1.94
N THR A 657 -27.21 16.04 -2.63
CA THR A 657 -28.22 15.13 -3.19
C THR A 657 -27.59 14.12 -4.14
N THR A 658 -26.68 14.54 -5.03
CA THR A 658 -26.05 13.64 -6.01
C THR A 658 -25.16 12.58 -5.34
N LEU A 659 -24.33 12.97 -4.37
CA LEU A 659 -23.44 12.04 -3.68
C LEU A 659 -24.25 11.01 -2.89
N ILE A 660 -25.23 11.50 -2.12
CA ILE A 660 -26.02 10.68 -1.19
C ILE A 660 -26.98 9.77 -1.94
N GLU A 661 -27.61 10.24 -3.02
CA GLU A 661 -28.43 9.38 -3.88
C GLU A 661 -27.59 8.29 -4.55
N GLY A 662 -26.35 8.61 -4.95
CA GLY A 662 -25.43 7.61 -5.47
C GLY A 662 -25.08 6.52 -4.46
N ILE A 663 -24.79 6.90 -3.20
CA ILE A 663 -24.57 5.96 -2.09
C ILE A 663 -25.83 5.11 -1.86
N ARG A 664 -27.02 5.73 -1.82
CA ARG A 664 -28.30 5.04 -1.62
C ARG A 664 -28.60 4.01 -2.70
N GLN A 665 -28.26 4.32 -3.95
CA GLN A 665 -28.45 3.44 -5.11
C GLN A 665 -27.35 2.37 -5.23
N GLY A 666 -26.32 2.39 -4.38
CA GLY A 666 -25.19 1.47 -4.45
C GLY A 666 -24.29 1.67 -5.66
N LYS A 667 -24.07 2.93 -6.06
CA LYS A 667 -23.24 3.30 -7.20
C LYS A 667 -21.81 3.61 -6.75
N PHE A 668 -20.99 2.58 -6.68
CA PHE A 668 -19.60 2.67 -6.22
C PHE A 668 -18.58 2.47 -7.34
N PHE A 669 -18.82 3.05 -8.51
CA PHE A 669 -17.96 2.84 -9.67
C PHE A 669 -16.55 3.43 -9.52
N ILE A 670 -15.62 2.87 -10.29
CA ILE A 670 -14.21 3.28 -10.33
C ILE A 670 -14.08 4.59 -11.11
N VAL A 671 -13.41 5.59 -10.52
CA VAL A 671 -13.11 6.87 -11.18
C VAL A 671 -11.60 7.10 -11.15
N PRO A 672 -10.85 6.75 -12.20
CA PRO A 672 -9.41 6.98 -12.24
C PRO A 672 -9.06 8.47 -12.22
N GLY A 673 -7.98 8.84 -11.53
CA GLY A 673 -7.42 10.19 -11.51
C GLY A 673 -6.10 10.24 -10.73
N ARG A 674 -5.52 11.44 -10.55
CA ARG A 674 -4.25 11.61 -9.80
C ARG A 674 -4.28 11.00 -8.40
N HIS A 675 -5.43 11.04 -7.74
CA HIS A 675 -5.62 10.43 -6.42
C HIS A 675 -5.32 8.93 -6.36
N CYS A 676 -5.31 8.23 -7.49
CA CYS A 676 -4.98 6.82 -7.53
C CYS A 676 -3.49 6.54 -7.26
N ASP A 677 -2.61 7.52 -7.40
CA ASP A 677 -1.16 7.35 -7.19
C ASP A 677 -0.83 7.15 -5.71
N TRP A 678 -1.55 7.86 -4.84
CA TRP A 678 -1.48 7.75 -3.38
C TRP A 678 -2.69 7.03 -2.76
N CYS A 679 -3.49 6.33 -3.57
CA CYS A 679 -4.61 5.54 -3.09
C CYS A 679 -4.12 4.27 -2.40
N ASP A 680 -4.50 4.10 -1.14
CA ASP A 680 -4.15 2.97 -0.29
C ASP A 680 -4.82 1.66 -0.74
N VAL A 681 -6.04 1.72 -1.27
CA VAL A 681 -6.78 0.56 -1.80
C VAL A 681 -6.47 0.25 -3.27
N ARG A 682 -5.40 0.84 -3.84
CA ARG A 682 -5.04 0.66 -5.25
C ARG A 682 -4.78 -0.80 -5.64
N ALA A 683 -4.29 -1.61 -4.70
CA ALA A 683 -3.91 -3.01 -4.93
C ALA A 683 -5.11 -3.92 -5.19
N VAL A 684 -6.27 -3.61 -4.61
CA VAL A 684 -7.53 -4.35 -4.79
C VAL A 684 -8.48 -3.66 -5.76
N CYS A 685 -8.06 -2.55 -6.36
CA CYS A 685 -8.86 -1.78 -7.30
C CYS A 685 -8.65 -2.28 -8.73
N HIS A 686 -9.73 -2.58 -9.44
CA HIS A 686 -9.71 -3.01 -10.83
C HIS A 686 -9.47 -1.87 -11.84
N ARG A 687 -8.79 -0.78 -11.45
CA ARG A 687 -8.55 0.37 -12.34
C ARG A 687 -7.69 0.02 -13.56
N THR A 688 -6.80 -0.97 -13.41
CA THR A 688 -5.91 -1.47 -14.49
C THR A 688 -6.51 -2.67 -15.22
N HIS A 689 -7.64 -3.20 -14.75
CA HIS A 689 -8.33 -4.29 -15.42
C HIS A 689 -8.98 -3.77 -16.72
N PRO A 690 -8.58 -4.25 -17.91
CA PRO A 690 -8.97 -3.64 -19.17
C PRO A 690 -10.49 -3.53 -19.38
N ALA A 691 -11.24 -4.59 -19.07
CA ALA A 691 -12.68 -4.61 -19.28
C ALA A 691 -13.41 -3.63 -18.34
N SER A 692 -13.07 -3.62 -17.04
CA SER A 692 -13.61 -2.66 -16.07
C SER A 692 -13.26 -1.21 -16.43
N ALA A 693 -12.02 -0.95 -16.88
CA ALA A 693 -11.58 0.37 -17.30
C ALA A 693 -12.28 0.87 -18.57
N ARG A 694 -12.65 -0.04 -19.48
CA ARG A 694 -13.48 0.29 -20.66
C ARG A 694 -14.90 0.65 -20.23
N ARG A 695 -15.57 -0.18 -19.41
CA ARG A 695 -16.93 0.07 -18.92
C ARG A 695 -17.05 1.36 -18.12
N ALA A 696 -16.07 1.66 -17.26
CA ALA A 696 -16.00 2.94 -16.52
C ALA A 696 -15.83 4.18 -17.41
N ARG A 697 -15.32 4.01 -18.64
CA ARG A 697 -15.24 5.09 -19.64
C ARG A 697 -16.52 5.23 -20.45
N GLU A 698 -17.13 4.12 -20.83
CA GLU A 698 -18.25 4.04 -21.78
C GLU A 698 -19.64 4.22 -21.14
N ASP A 699 -19.84 3.81 -19.88
CA ASP A 699 -21.14 3.94 -19.20
C ASP A 699 -21.40 5.36 -18.69
N TYR A 700 -21.52 6.29 -19.65
CA TYR A 700 -21.74 7.70 -19.37
C TYR A 700 -23.01 7.94 -18.55
N LYS A 701 -24.07 7.14 -18.75
CA LYS A 701 -25.35 7.34 -18.06
C LYS A 701 -25.22 7.20 -16.54
N GLN A 702 -24.48 6.21 -16.06
CA GLN A 702 -24.30 5.99 -14.62
C GLN A 702 -23.35 7.02 -13.97
N ILE A 703 -22.33 7.47 -14.70
CA ILE A 703 -21.26 8.32 -14.15
C ILE A 703 -21.49 9.83 -14.38
N ARG A 704 -22.39 10.23 -15.28
CA ARG A 704 -22.60 11.63 -15.69
C ARG A 704 -22.89 12.55 -14.52
N ALA A 705 -23.79 12.16 -13.61
CA ALA A 705 -24.16 13.02 -12.47
C ALA A 705 -22.95 13.33 -11.58
N HIS A 706 -22.14 12.30 -11.27
CA HIS A 706 -20.91 12.44 -10.50
C HIS A 706 -19.84 13.27 -11.24
N ARG A 707 -19.67 13.06 -12.55
CA ARG A 707 -18.75 13.89 -13.36
C ARG A 707 -19.21 15.35 -13.45
N ASN A 708 -20.51 15.60 -13.52
CA ASN A 708 -21.06 16.95 -13.61
C ASN A 708 -20.78 17.75 -12.33
N VAL A 709 -21.01 17.18 -11.15
CA VAL A 709 -20.72 17.86 -9.88
C VAL A 709 -19.24 18.23 -9.76
N ARG A 710 -18.33 17.36 -10.22
CA ARG A 710 -16.88 17.64 -10.23
C ARG A 710 -16.45 18.73 -11.22
N ARG A 711 -17.31 19.12 -12.16
CA ARG A 711 -17.06 20.18 -13.14
C ARG A 711 -17.76 21.50 -12.80
N GLN A 712 -18.53 21.53 -11.71
CA GLN A 712 -19.21 22.76 -11.29
C GLN A 712 -18.20 23.85 -10.93
N GLN A 713 -18.62 25.10 -11.12
CA GLN A 713 -17.88 26.29 -10.74
C GLN A 713 -18.74 27.15 -9.81
N PRO A 714 -18.12 27.84 -8.83
CA PRO A 714 -18.82 28.85 -8.04
C PRO A 714 -19.24 30.02 -8.95
N PRO A 715 -20.27 30.80 -8.56
CA PRO A 715 -20.65 32.00 -9.30
C PRO A 715 -19.46 32.97 -9.39
N LYS A 716 -19.32 33.67 -10.52
CA LYS A 716 -18.29 34.72 -10.66
C LYS A 716 -18.56 35.83 -9.64
N PRO A 717 -17.54 36.36 -8.95
CA PRO A 717 -17.75 37.53 -8.10
C PRO A 717 -18.29 38.69 -8.96
N PRO A 718 -19.10 39.59 -8.40
CA PRO A 718 -19.47 40.81 -9.10
C PRO A 718 -18.20 41.57 -9.51
N ALA A 719 -18.15 42.04 -10.75
CA ALA A 719 -17.04 42.87 -11.20
C ALA A 719 -16.96 44.10 -10.29
N LYS A 720 -15.79 44.34 -9.67
CA LYS A 720 -15.55 45.59 -8.95
C LYS A 720 -15.78 46.73 -9.95
N THR A 721 -16.85 47.50 -9.77
CA THR A 721 -17.02 48.78 -10.45
C THR A 721 -15.86 49.65 -10.03
N SER A 722 -14.89 49.82 -10.94
CA SER A 722 -13.89 50.88 -10.83
C SER A 722 -14.66 52.19 -10.84
N GLN A 723 -14.82 52.80 -9.66
CA GLN A 723 -15.08 54.21 -9.54
C GLN A 723 -13.91 54.90 -10.24
N LYS A 724 -14.14 55.37 -11.47
CA LYS A 724 -13.32 56.41 -12.05
C LYS A 724 -13.65 57.66 -11.25
N ASP A 725 -12.67 58.17 -10.53
CA ASP A 725 -12.65 59.56 -10.13
C ASP A 725 -12.65 60.39 -11.42
N ASP A 726 -13.81 60.96 -11.74
CA ASP A 726 -13.91 62.09 -12.66
C ASP A 726 -13.57 63.34 -11.83
N ASP A 727 -12.30 63.75 -11.88
CA ASP A 727 -11.90 65.12 -11.52
C ASP A 727 -12.23 66.05 -12.70
N SER A 728 -13.14 66.99 -12.44
CA SER A 728 -13.30 68.27 -13.14
C SER A 728 -13.64 69.34 -12.13
#